data_AF-A0AAD9ME19-F1
#
_entry.id   AF-A0AAD9ME19-F1
#
_cell.length_a   1.000
_cell.length_b   1.000
_cell.length_c   1.000
_cell.angle_alpha   90.00
_cell.angle_beta   90.00
_cell.angle_gamma   90.00
#
_symmetry.space_group_name_H-M   'P 1'
#
loop_
_entity.id
_entity.type
_entity.pdbx_description
1 polymer ?
#
loop_
_entity_poly.entity_id
_entity_poly.type
_entity_poly.pdbx_seq_one_letter_code
_entity_poly.pdbx_strand_id
1 'polypeptide(L)'
;MVRALYSFSFECNPDWSRVLNSQQEIWAYLRRVAVKYDLVQRTSFSTLVESAAWHEASSRWRLILRDLRTDIRLVHETQFLFSGAGILVEPRPLDVPGVARFAGPLLHTARWPREGVDLAGRDVVLFGNGCTAVQVVSAVAPHVGRLTQFVRNKHWILPSIDDTTRRTLQFALKYVPGAAWLQRILVFLVAENALRGFYRTRLGEAFRRGKEETARRLVRKNAPPEYHDMLLPDFPIGCKRRIFDTGYLAALGRENITLTDEKVLEVVPEGVRTEKGIVKADIIISANGFVVNNFLGKMEIRGRGGRTIQEHWEEYGGPEAYNCSLLHDFPNFFMLLGPNSATGHTSCIMAIENSVNYALRIIKPVLDGHGTIVELKKSAEKSYVQRVQNALTRTVFGENCQSWYQRGSDGKTWNGMTYPWSQFHYWYRSFFPSWSDLQYRGQVKTQRRSRHTLKLVFLPSVERRLESFLANVEVLPGAAWDDAHSQARVPQARVPQAMEDPSARPIHSPQHLCAIYDIPPSTLSPTLYPLTARDLGELLRRRYLARRRLADLQLILLFATAHAYDFAAAAAAPGDYDPDRMVELCVKTGAMVHDFAAGGAMTGCAVGDFMAKRLSRGRAVRRLARRVRTDYGLRFSNELGDRCLWDHLDGLWRVLVREETSLDFNHWQLIKL
;
A
#
# COMPACT_ATOMS: atom_id res chain seq x y z
N MET A 1 16.04 6.20 4.65
CA MET A 1 15.23 5.81 3.47
C MET A 1 14.03 4.95 3.86
N VAL A 2 14.17 3.69 4.28
CA VAL A 2 13.04 2.72 4.35
C VAL A 2 11.88 3.13 5.27
N ARG A 3 12.16 3.70 6.45
CA ARG A 3 11.13 4.12 7.43
C ARG A 3 9.99 4.99 6.88
N ALA A 4 10.27 5.83 5.88
CA ALA A 4 9.29 6.77 5.34
C ALA A 4 8.20 6.05 4.54
N LEU A 5 8.54 4.89 3.96
CA LEU A 5 7.59 4.02 3.25
C LEU A 5 7.09 2.86 4.11
N TYR A 6 7.69 2.62 5.28
CA TYR A 6 7.29 1.60 6.25
C TYR A 6 6.43 2.18 7.38
N SER A 7 5.56 3.13 7.01
CA SER A 7 4.44 3.65 7.79
C SER A 7 3.26 3.90 6.83
N PHE A 8 2.05 3.92 7.37
CA PHE A 8 0.85 4.29 6.62
C PHE A 8 0.97 5.73 6.09
N SER A 9 0.57 5.96 4.84
CA SER A 9 0.63 7.29 4.21
C SER A 9 -0.26 8.32 4.92
N PHE A 10 -1.31 7.86 5.60
CA PHE A 10 -2.19 8.71 6.39
C PHE A 10 -1.75 8.88 7.85
N GLU A 11 -0.75 8.11 8.31
CA GLU A 11 -0.13 8.21 9.64
C GLU A 11 1.38 8.08 9.55
N CYS A 12 2.02 9.04 8.90
CA CYS A 12 3.48 9.12 8.90
C CYS A 12 3.99 9.23 10.35
N ASN A 13 5.09 8.54 10.65
CA ASN A 13 5.70 8.57 11.99
C ASN A 13 7.01 9.36 11.98
N PRO A 14 7.03 10.60 12.51
CA PRO A 14 8.26 11.40 12.58
C PRO A 14 9.23 10.91 13.67
N ASP A 15 8.74 10.15 14.65
CA ASP A 15 9.48 9.76 15.85
C ASP A 15 10.30 8.46 15.68
N TRP A 16 10.44 7.95 14.45
CA TRP A 16 11.35 6.83 14.17
C TRP A 16 12.77 7.18 14.63
N SER A 17 13.40 6.31 15.42
CA SER A 17 14.74 6.58 15.96
C SER A 17 15.83 6.36 14.92
N ARG A 18 15.62 5.42 13.97
CA ARG A 18 16.62 5.01 12.98
C ARG A 18 16.02 4.95 11.56
N VAL A 19 16.86 4.62 10.58
CA VAL A 19 16.43 4.36 9.20
C VAL A 19 15.81 2.98 9.06
N LEU A 20 16.42 1.97 9.69
CA LEU A 20 15.86 0.63 9.85
C LEU A 20 15.37 0.49 11.29
N ASN A 21 14.04 0.58 11.46
CA ASN A 21 13.43 0.57 12.78
C ASN A 21 13.39 -0.84 13.37
N SER A 22 13.47 -0.95 14.69
CA SER A 22 13.34 -2.24 15.39
C SER A 22 11.90 -2.77 15.31
N GLN A 23 11.74 -4.07 15.55
CA GLN A 23 10.41 -4.69 15.67
C GLN A 23 9.57 -4.02 16.78
N GLN A 24 10.21 -3.63 17.88
CA GLN A 24 9.54 -2.97 19.02
C GLN A 24 8.97 -1.60 18.63
N GLU A 25 9.72 -0.79 17.88
CA GLU A 25 9.23 0.50 17.40
C GLU A 25 8.07 0.34 16.41
N ILE A 26 8.19 -0.63 15.49
CA ILE A 26 7.12 -0.94 14.54
C ILE A 26 5.85 -1.38 15.29
N TRP A 27 5.99 -2.22 16.30
CA TRP A 27 4.88 -2.65 17.15
C TRP A 27 4.24 -1.49 17.90
N ALA A 28 5.04 -0.62 18.53
CA ALA A 28 4.55 0.56 19.22
C ALA A 28 3.80 1.53 18.28
N TYR A 29 4.32 1.72 17.07
CA TYR A 29 3.65 2.48 16.02
C TYR A 29 2.29 1.88 15.65
N LEU A 30 2.23 0.59 15.31
CA LEU A 30 0.99 -0.08 14.92
C LEU A 30 -0.03 -0.06 16.05
N ARG A 31 0.38 -0.28 17.30
CA ARG A 31 -0.51 -0.21 18.47
C ARG A 31 -1.10 1.19 18.64
N ARG A 32 -0.28 2.24 18.49
CA ARG A 32 -0.74 3.63 18.55
C ARG A 32 -1.77 3.93 17.46
N VAL A 33 -1.51 3.50 16.22
CA VAL A 33 -2.46 3.67 15.11
C VAL A 33 -3.76 2.91 15.40
N ALA A 34 -3.67 1.66 15.86
CA ALA A 34 -4.85 0.86 16.19
C ALA A 34 -5.73 1.48 17.29
N VAL A 35 -5.12 2.09 18.31
CA VAL A 35 -5.85 2.81 19.36
C VAL A 35 -6.46 4.11 18.82
N LYS A 36 -5.69 4.91 18.05
CA LYS A 36 -6.16 6.18 17.47
C LYS A 36 -7.41 6.02 16.61
N TYR A 37 -7.51 4.91 15.88
CA TYR A 37 -8.63 4.61 14.98
C TYR A 37 -9.65 3.63 15.56
N ASP A 38 -9.63 3.38 16.87
CA ASP A 38 -10.60 2.53 17.56
C ASP A 38 -10.72 1.11 16.95
N LEU A 39 -9.59 0.55 16.50
CA LEU A 39 -9.56 -0.77 15.83
C LEU A 39 -9.54 -1.91 16.84
N VAL A 40 -8.96 -1.71 18.02
CA VAL A 40 -8.84 -2.76 19.05
C VAL A 40 -10.22 -3.23 19.51
N GLN A 41 -11.17 -2.31 19.70
CA GLN A 41 -12.54 -2.62 20.13
C GLN A 41 -13.37 -3.31 19.03
N ARG A 42 -12.93 -3.20 17.77
CA ARG A 42 -13.60 -3.77 16.59
C ARG A 42 -12.98 -5.08 16.13
N THR A 43 -12.02 -5.61 16.89
CA THR A 43 -11.24 -6.79 16.52
C THR A 43 -11.47 -7.92 17.52
N SER A 44 -11.91 -9.06 17.01
CA SER A 44 -11.92 -10.31 17.78
C SER A 44 -10.55 -10.97 17.72
N PHE A 45 -9.79 -10.87 18.80
CA PHE A 45 -8.50 -11.58 18.96
C PHE A 45 -8.72 -13.01 19.42
N SER A 46 -7.67 -13.84 19.34
CA SER A 46 -7.76 -15.27 19.70
C SER A 46 -8.88 -16.01 18.97
N THR A 47 -9.25 -15.56 17.77
CA THR A 47 -10.30 -16.15 16.94
C THR A 47 -9.67 -16.58 15.62
N LEU A 48 -9.85 -17.85 15.25
CA LEU A 48 -9.42 -18.41 13.98
C LEU A 48 -10.60 -18.45 13.00
N VAL A 49 -10.40 -17.97 11.78
CA VAL A 49 -11.33 -18.25 10.68
C VAL A 49 -10.95 -19.61 10.10
N GLU A 50 -11.79 -20.63 10.31
CA GLU A 50 -11.55 -21.98 9.77
C GLU A 50 -11.90 -22.02 8.28
N SER A 51 -13.07 -21.48 7.92
CA SER A 51 -13.53 -21.44 6.53
C SER A 51 -14.42 -20.23 6.23
N ALA A 52 -14.51 -19.85 4.95
CA ALA A 52 -15.51 -18.94 4.43
C ALA A 52 -16.05 -19.43 3.08
N ALA A 53 -17.37 -19.46 2.92
CA ALA A 53 -18.03 -19.88 1.69
C ALA A 53 -19.00 -18.81 1.19
N TRP A 54 -19.02 -18.58 -0.11
CA TRP A 54 -20.02 -17.75 -0.75
C TRP A 54 -21.38 -18.44 -0.74
N HIS A 55 -22.40 -17.72 -0.29
CA HIS A 55 -23.78 -18.19 -0.25
C HIS A 55 -24.63 -17.39 -1.23
N GLU A 56 -25.05 -18.03 -2.33
CA GLU A 56 -25.75 -17.38 -3.44
C GLU A 56 -27.08 -16.75 -3.04
N ALA A 57 -27.91 -17.51 -2.33
CA ALA A 57 -29.27 -17.09 -2.00
C ALA A 57 -29.32 -15.81 -1.14
N SER A 58 -28.28 -15.57 -0.34
CA SER A 58 -28.17 -14.35 0.48
C SER A 58 -27.22 -13.30 -0.11
N SER A 59 -26.46 -13.63 -1.16
CA SER A 59 -25.36 -12.78 -1.69
C SER A 59 -24.36 -12.37 -0.60
N ARG A 60 -23.96 -13.32 0.26
CA ARG A 60 -23.07 -13.08 1.41
C ARG A 60 -22.06 -14.20 1.58
N TRP A 61 -20.95 -13.86 2.23
CA TRP A 61 -19.99 -14.81 2.76
C TRP A 61 -20.44 -15.32 4.11
N ARG A 62 -20.44 -16.64 4.29
CA ARG A 62 -20.63 -17.31 5.58
C ARG A 62 -19.31 -17.87 6.07
N LEU A 63 -18.90 -17.47 7.26
CA LEU A 63 -17.64 -17.84 7.89
C LEU A 63 -17.90 -18.80 9.05
N ILE A 64 -17.02 -19.78 9.22
CA ILE A 64 -16.90 -20.59 10.42
C ILE A 64 -15.70 -20.08 11.21
N LEU A 65 -15.98 -19.57 12.42
CA LEU A 65 -15.00 -19.01 13.34
C LEU A 65 -14.82 -19.96 14.51
N ARG A 66 -13.60 -20.07 15.03
CA ARG A 66 -13.28 -20.83 16.24
C ARG A 66 -12.58 -19.92 17.24
N ASP A 67 -13.16 -19.78 18.42
CA ASP A 67 -12.49 -19.12 19.54
C ASP A 67 -11.42 -20.06 20.09
N LEU A 68 -10.16 -19.61 20.08
CA LEU A 68 -9.00 -20.43 20.46
C LEU A 68 -8.83 -20.58 21.98
N ARG A 69 -9.62 -19.86 22.79
CA ARG A 69 -9.59 -19.95 24.26
C ARG A 69 -10.62 -20.94 24.77
N THR A 70 -11.81 -20.93 24.15
CA THR A 70 -12.97 -21.72 24.59
C THR A 70 -13.28 -22.90 23.69
N ASP A 71 -12.66 -22.96 22.51
CA ASP A 71 -12.92 -23.95 21.46
C ASP A 71 -14.30 -23.87 20.81
N ILE A 72 -15.09 -22.84 21.13
CA ILE A 72 -16.44 -22.65 20.61
C ILE A 72 -16.38 -22.24 19.14
N ARG A 73 -17.21 -22.89 18.32
CA ARG A 73 -17.42 -22.51 16.92
C ARG A 73 -18.62 -21.57 16.76
N LEU A 74 -18.44 -20.52 15.97
CA LEU A 74 -19.43 -19.49 15.69
C LEU A 74 -19.59 -19.31 14.18
N VAL A 75 -20.81 -19.04 13.75
CA VAL A 75 -21.09 -18.69 12.35
C VAL A 75 -21.23 -17.18 12.24
N HIS A 76 -20.54 -16.58 11.27
CA HIS A 76 -20.64 -15.16 10.97
C HIS A 76 -20.97 -14.94 9.51
N GLU A 77 -21.85 -13.98 9.19
CA GLU A 77 -22.16 -13.60 7.81
C GLU A 77 -21.77 -12.16 7.52
N THR A 78 -21.12 -11.96 6.37
CA THR A 78 -20.73 -10.64 5.87
C THR A 78 -21.05 -10.50 4.39
N GLN A 79 -21.35 -9.28 3.94
CA GLN A 79 -21.53 -9.01 2.51
C GLN A 79 -20.19 -8.94 1.77
N PHE A 80 -19.18 -8.32 2.39
CA PHE A 80 -17.85 -8.15 1.84
C PHE A 80 -16.82 -8.84 2.73
N LEU A 81 -15.91 -9.59 2.12
CA LEU A 81 -14.85 -10.29 2.80
C LEU A 81 -13.49 -9.75 2.36
N PHE A 82 -12.69 -9.29 3.32
CA PHE A 82 -11.33 -8.82 3.09
C PHE A 82 -10.35 -9.79 3.75
N SER A 83 -9.46 -10.39 2.97
CA SER A 83 -8.35 -11.18 3.52
C SER A 83 -7.14 -10.28 3.77
N GLY A 84 -6.83 -10.08 5.05
CA GLY A 84 -5.56 -9.52 5.52
C GLY A 84 -4.63 -10.59 6.09
N ALA A 85 -4.70 -11.84 5.58
CA ALA A 85 -4.02 -12.99 6.15
C ALA A 85 -2.47 -12.90 6.08
N GLY A 86 -1.93 -12.05 5.20
CA GLY A 86 -0.49 -11.90 5.01
C GLY A 86 0.15 -13.05 4.23
N ILE A 87 1.44 -12.89 3.91
CA ILE A 87 2.16 -13.80 2.99
C ILE A 87 3.38 -14.51 3.63
N LEU A 88 3.76 -14.14 4.86
CA LEU A 88 4.88 -14.69 5.61
C LEU A 88 4.44 -14.91 7.07
N VAL A 89 3.52 -15.85 7.27
CA VAL A 89 2.84 -16.06 8.56
C VAL A 89 3.18 -17.40 9.19
N GLU A 90 2.99 -18.49 8.44
CA GLU A 90 3.23 -19.84 8.94
C GLU A 90 4.72 -20.20 8.89
N PRO A 91 5.39 -20.40 10.04
CA PRO A 91 6.78 -20.84 10.08
C PRO A 91 6.99 -22.14 9.31
N ARG A 92 8.07 -22.24 8.54
CA ARG A 92 8.41 -23.51 7.90
C ARG A 92 9.01 -24.46 8.96
N PRO A 93 8.46 -25.66 9.16
CA PRO A 93 9.10 -26.66 10.03
C PRO A 93 10.55 -26.93 9.59
N LEU A 94 11.43 -27.22 10.54
CA LEU A 94 12.82 -27.56 10.22
C LEU A 94 12.84 -28.93 9.52
N ASP A 95 13.17 -28.91 8.23
CA ASP A 95 13.18 -30.07 7.34
C ASP A 95 14.53 -30.80 7.45
N VAL A 96 14.71 -31.45 8.60
CA VAL A 96 15.87 -32.29 8.96
C VAL A 96 15.35 -33.51 9.74
N PRO A 97 15.78 -34.74 9.41
CA PRO A 97 15.41 -35.93 10.18
C PRO A 97 15.80 -35.81 11.65
N GLY A 98 15.06 -36.47 12.55
CA GLY A 98 15.44 -36.57 13.97
C GLY A 98 15.19 -35.32 14.82
N VAL A 99 14.61 -34.24 14.27
CA VAL A 99 14.33 -32.99 14.98
C VAL A 99 13.60 -33.18 16.32
N ALA A 100 12.64 -34.10 16.39
CA ALA A 100 11.90 -34.40 17.62
C ALA A 100 12.72 -35.06 18.74
N ARG A 101 13.95 -35.54 18.44
CA ARG A 101 14.84 -36.22 19.39
C ARG A 101 15.80 -35.27 20.09
N PHE A 102 15.89 -34.01 19.65
CA PHE A 102 16.80 -33.03 20.25
C PHE A 102 16.47 -32.82 21.72
N ALA A 103 17.46 -32.89 22.61
CA ALA A 103 17.24 -32.76 24.04
C ALA A 103 17.05 -31.29 24.47
N GLY A 104 17.60 -30.34 23.71
CA GLY A 104 17.50 -28.90 23.96
C GLY A 104 16.31 -28.22 23.28
N PRO A 105 16.12 -26.92 23.50
CA PRO A 105 15.08 -26.15 22.82
C PRO A 105 15.39 -25.94 21.32
N LEU A 106 14.39 -26.22 20.48
CA LEU A 106 14.36 -25.81 19.08
C LEU A 106 13.44 -24.61 18.91
N LEU A 107 14.02 -23.49 18.47
CA LEU A 107 13.35 -22.19 18.39
C LEU A 107 13.25 -21.74 16.93
N HIS A 108 12.04 -21.66 16.39
CA HIS A 108 11.83 -20.93 15.14
C HIS A 108 11.81 -19.43 15.43
N THR A 109 12.55 -18.64 14.66
CA THR A 109 12.69 -17.17 14.83
C THR A 109 11.36 -16.40 14.88
N ALA A 110 10.34 -16.84 14.14
CA ALA A 110 8.99 -16.27 14.20
C ALA A 110 8.15 -16.64 15.45
N ARG A 111 8.63 -17.58 16.27
CA ARG A 111 8.04 -18.04 17.53
C ARG A 111 9.02 -17.87 18.69
N TRP A 112 9.82 -16.80 18.63
CA TRP A 112 10.78 -16.48 19.68
C TRP A 112 10.06 -16.26 21.03
N PRO A 113 10.52 -16.88 22.15
CA PRO A 113 9.93 -16.68 23.47
C PRO A 113 9.90 -15.20 23.88
N ARG A 114 8.84 -14.75 24.55
CA ARG A 114 8.66 -13.32 24.88
C ARG A 114 9.56 -12.87 26.02
N GLU A 115 9.78 -13.76 26.95
CA GLU A 115 10.68 -13.67 28.10
C GLU A 115 12.16 -13.66 27.70
N GLY A 116 12.47 -13.98 26.44
CA GLY A 116 13.83 -14.13 25.95
C GLY A 116 14.33 -15.57 26.12
N VAL A 117 15.60 -15.76 25.76
CA VAL A 117 16.28 -17.06 25.82
C VAL A 117 17.66 -16.81 26.40
N ASP A 118 18.05 -17.58 27.41
CA ASP A 118 19.40 -17.51 27.94
C ASP A 118 20.37 -18.21 26.97
N LEU A 119 21.24 -17.41 26.39
CA LEU A 119 22.22 -17.84 25.40
C LEU A 119 23.65 -17.89 25.99
N ALA A 120 23.84 -17.39 27.21
CA ALA A 120 25.16 -17.18 27.80
C ALA A 120 25.93 -18.50 27.93
N GLY A 121 27.10 -18.56 27.28
CA GLY A 121 27.98 -19.73 27.32
C GLY A 121 27.43 -20.98 26.61
N ARG A 122 26.28 -20.89 25.94
CA ARG A 122 25.63 -22.02 25.26
C ARG A 122 26.24 -22.31 23.90
N ASP A 123 26.24 -23.58 23.52
CA ASP A 123 26.51 -24.01 22.15
C ASP A 123 25.22 -23.89 21.31
N VAL A 124 25.22 -23.01 20.31
CA VAL A 124 24.05 -22.72 19.48
C VAL A 124 24.28 -23.18 18.06
N VAL A 125 23.33 -23.93 17.51
CA VAL A 125 23.26 -24.24 16.09
C VAL A 125 22.18 -23.40 15.43
N LEU A 126 22.50 -22.73 14.32
CA LEU A 126 21.55 -21.93 13.55
C LEU A 126 21.38 -22.47 12.13
N PHE A 127 20.14 -22.71 11.72
CA PHE A 127 19.80 -23.11 10.35
C PHE A 127 19.32 -21.92 9.52
N GLY A 128 20.00 -21.66 8.39
CA GLY A 128 19.61 -20.67 7.39
C GLY A 128 20.53 -19.46 7.33
N ASN A 129 20.47 -18.74 6.22
CA ASN A 129 21.30 -17.56 5.94
C ASN A 129 20.56 -16.45 5.15
N GLY A 130 19.22 -16.45 5.24
CA GLY A 130 18.39 -15.38 4.70
C GLY A 130 18.37 -14.13 5.58
N CYS A 131 17.47 -13.19 5.30
CA CYS A 131 17.38 -11.90 6.03
C CYS A 131 17.32 -12.06 7.55
N THR A 132 16.50 -13.01 8.03
CA THR A 132 16.34 -13.25 9.47
C THR A 132 17.61 -13.79 10.11
N ALA A 133 18.30 -14.72 9.46
CA ALA A 133 19.52 -15.31 9.99
C ALA A 133 20.62 -14.26 10.15
N VAL A 134 20.82 -13.39 9.16
CA VAL A 134 21.81 -12.30 9.20
C VAL A 134 21.56 -11.37 10.41
N GLN A 135 20.30 -11.04 10.68
CA GLN A 135 19.91 -10.24 11.84
C GLN A 135 20.14 -10.97 13.17
N VAL A 136 19.77 -12.26 13.24
CA VAL A 136 19.92 -13.05 14.46
C VAL A 136 21.39 -13.31 14.77
N VAL A 137 22.20 -13.75 13.80
CA VAL A 137 23.62 -14.05 13.99
C VAL A 137 24.37 -12.85 14.52
N SER A 138 24.17 -11.66 13.92
CA SER A 138 24.81 -10.43 14.40
C SER A 138 24.41 -10.03 15.82
N ALA A 139 23.18 -10.37 16.24
CA ALA A 139 22.68 -10.10 17.59
C ALA A 139 23.11 -11.15 18.63
N VAL A 140 23.18 -12.44 18.28
CA VAL A 140 23.44 -13.53 19.25
C VAL A 140 24.91 -13.90 19.38
N ALA A 141 25.71 -13.71 18.32
CA ALA A 141 27.12 -14.12 18.32
C ALA A 141 27.96 -13.55 19.47
N PRO A 142 27.73 -12.32 19.96
CA PRO A 142 28.46 -11.81 21.13
C PRO A 142 28.12 -12.49 22.46
N HIS A 143 27.01 -13.23 22.53
CA HIS A 143 26.41 -13.70 23.78
C HIS A 143 26.41 -15.23 23.94
N VAL A 144 26.85 -15.97 22.93
CA VAL A 144 26.88 -17.44 22.91
C VAL A 144 28.28 -17.99 23.15
N GLY A 145 28.39 -19.20 23.71
CA GLY A 145 29.66 -19.91 23.84
C GLY A 145 30.25 -20.26 22.48
N ARG A 146 29.47 -20.96 21.64
CA ARG A 146 29.81 -21.25 20.24
C ARG A 146 28.57 -21.10 19.36
N LEU A 147 28.75 -20.66 18.12
CA LEU A 147 27.68 -20.56 17.12
C LEU A 147 28.09 -21.29 15.85
N THR A 148 27.42 -22.38 15.52
CA THR A 148 27.57 -23.04 14.22
C THR A 148 26.37 -22.70 13.33
N GLN A 149 26.61 -22.00 12.24
CA GLN A 149 25.58 -21.64 11.26
C GLN A 149 25.66 -22.52 10.02
N PHE A 150 24.58 -23.25 9.75
CA PHE A 150 24.40 -24.04 8.53
C PHE A 150 23.77 -23.19 7.42
N VAL A 151 24.50 -23.03 6.31
CA VAL A 151 24.05 -22.32 5.12
C VAL A 151 23.70 -23.30 4.00
N ARG A 152 22.66 -22.98 3.22
CA ARG A 152 22.25 -23.80 2.05
C ARG A 152 22.31 -23.05 0.73
N ASN A 153 22.02 -21.75 0.75
CA ASN A 153 21.81 -20.96 -0.45
C ASN A 153 22.53 -19.62 -0.35
N LYS A 154 23.28 -19.21 -1.35
CA LYS A 154 23.97 -17.90 -1.33
C LYS A 154 22.96 -16.75 -1.43
N HIS A 155 23.29 -15.60 -0.85
CA HIS A 155 22.48 -14.38 -0.87
C HIS A 155 23.33 -13.14 -1.14
N TRP A 156 22.77 -12.17 -1.88
CA TRP A 156 23.43 -10.87 -2.07
C TRP A 156 23.30 -10.01 -0.81
N ILE A 157 24.44 -9.70 -0.18
CA ILE A 157 24.56 -8.82 0.98
C ILE A 157 25.05 -7.44 0.49
N LEU A 158 24.26 -6.42 0.77
CA LEU A 158 24.51 -5.03 0.40
C LEU A 158 24.96 -4.21 1.62
N PRO A 159 25.67 -3.09 1.41
CA PRO A 159 26.07 -2.20 2.50
C PRO A 159 24.86 -1.78 3.33
N SER A 160 25.04 -1.68 4.64
CA SER A 160 24.01 -1.15 5.53
C SER A 160 23.53 0.22 5.04
N ILE A 161 22.23 0.45 5.15
CA ILE A 161 21.59 1.75 4.93
C ILE A 161 21.06 2.32 6.25
N ASP A 162 21.37 1.66 7.37
CA ASP A 162 20.90 2.05 8.68
C ASP A 162 21.74 3.18 9.26
N ASP A 163 21.07 4.14 9.88
CA ASP A 163 21.68 5.27 10.55
C ASP A 163 20.71 5.83 11.60
N THR A 164 21.25 6.50 12.61
CA THR A 164 20.45 7.19 13.62
C THR A 164 19.80 8.43 13.02
N THR A 165 18.54 8.64 13.37
CA THR A 165 17.83 9.82 12.89
C THR A 165 18.30 11.04 13.64
N ARG A 166 18.87 12.00 12.90
CA ARG A 166 19.28 13.29 13.44
C ARG A 166 18.09 14.02 14.05
N ARG A 167 18.29 14.62 15.24
CA ARG A 167 17.25 15.39 15.95
C ARG A 167 16.65 16.51 15.11
N THR A 168 17.46 17.18 14.31
CA THR A 168 17.01 18.24 13.38
C THR A 168 16.08 17.71 12.30
N LEU A 169 16.35 16.52 11.76
CA LEU A 169 15.47 15.87 10.80
C LEU A 169 14.17 15.41 11.47
N GLN A 170 14.22 14.82 12.66
CA GLN A 170 13.00 14.47 13.41
C GLN A 170 12.13 15.71 13.68
N PHE A 171 12.75 16.80 14.13
CA PHE A 171 12.08 18.08 14.34
C PHE A 171 11.40 18.59 13.06
N ALA A 172 12.14 18.60 11.93
CA ALA A 172 11.58 19.04 10.66
C ALA A 172 10.39 18.17 10.22
N LEU A 173 10.50 16.84 10.32
CA LEU A 173 9.43 15.93 9.94
C LEU A 173 8.18 16.05 10.82
N LYS A 174 8.37 16.47 12.09
CA LYS A 174 7.29 16.63 13.05
C LYS A 174 6.57 17.97 12.92
N TYR A 175 7.32 19.06 12.73
CA TYR A 175 6.78 20.42 12.86
C TYR A 175 6.71 21.20 11.55
N VAL A 176 7.48 20.83 10.52
CA VAL A 176 7.43 21.53 9.22
C VAL A 176 6.35 20.88 8.34
N PRO A 177 5.28 21.61 7.98
CA PRO A 177 4.22 21.07 7.13
C PRO A 177 4.77 20.55 5.80
N GLY A 178 4.34 19.35 5.41
CA GLY A 178 4.75 18.72 4.16
C GLY A 178 6.13 18.04 4.18
N ALA A 179 6.98 18.25 5.18
CA ALA A 179 8.32 17.66 5.22
C ALA A 179 8.29 16.12 5.24
N ALA A 180 7.39 15.51 6.02
CA ALA A 180 7.21 14.06 6.04
C ALA A 180 6.75 13.50 4.69
N TRP A 181 5.87 14.23 3.99
CA TRP A 181 5.41 13.86 2.65
C TRP A 181 6.50 13.98 1.60
N LEU A 182 7.27 15.08 1.63
CA LEU A 182 8.42 15.27 0.75
C LEU A 182 9.45 14.16 0.96
N GLN A 183 9.78 13.83 2.22
CA GLN A 183 10.66 12.69 2.51
C GLN A 183 10.10 11.39 1.91
N ARG A 184 8.80 11.12 2.09
CA ARG A 184 8.16 9.92 1.54
C ARG A 184 8.28 9.86 0.02
N ILE A 185 8.04 10.97 -0.69
CA ILE A 185 8.19 11.08 -2.15
C ILE A 185 9.63 10.84 -2.57
N LEU A 186 10.61 11.50 -1.94
CA LEU A 186 12.02 11.33 -2.29
C LEU A 186 12.49 9.89 -2.10
N VAL A 187 12.09 9.25 -0.99
CA VAL A 187 12.38 7.84 -0.75
C VAL A 187 11.69 6.94 -1.78
N PHE A 188 10.43 7.23 -2.12
CA PHE A 188 9.69 6.51 -3.17
C PHE A 188 10.42 6.57 -4.51
N LEU A 189 10.85 7.76 -4.94
CA LEU A 189 11.59 7.93 -6.20
C LEU A 189 12.91 7.14 -6.23
N VAL A 190 13.64 7.11 -5.10
CA VAL A 190 14.87 6.30 -5.01
C VAL A 190 14.56 4.80 -5.05
N ALA A 191 13.49 4.36 -4.39
CA ALA A 191 13.06 2.98 -4.40
C ALA A 191 12.59 2.54 -5.81
N GLU A 192 11.81 3.37 -6.49
CA GLU A 192 11.35 3.17 -7.87
C GLU A 192 12.52 3.13 -8.87
N ASN A 193 13.53 3.98 -8.70
CA ASN A 193 14.72 3.93 -9.56
C ASN A 193 15.46 2.58 -9.46
N ALA A 194 15.31 1.84 -8.35
CA ALA A 194 15.89 0.50 -8.23
C ALA A 194 15.20 -0.54 -9.14
N LEU A 195 13.98 -0.27 -9.62
CA LEU A 195 13.22 -1.15 -10.53
C LEU A 195 14.01 -1.43 -11.83
N ARG A 196 14.77 -0.46 -12.34
CA ARG A 196 15.58 -0.63 -13.56
C ARG A 196 16.54 -1.83 -13.48
N GLY A 197 16.99 -2.16 -12.27
CA GLY A 197 17.86 -3.32 -12.04
C GLY A 197 17.17 -4.66 -12.20
N PHE A 198 15.84 -4.71 -12.17
CA PHE A 198 15.09 -5.95 -12.30
C PHE A 198 14.80 -6.32 -13.75
N TYR A 199 14.80 -5.36 -14.69
CA TYR A 199 14.58 -5.65 -16.10
C TYR A 199 15.83 -6.26 -16.76
N ARG A 200 15.61 -7.22 -17.67
CA ARG A 200 16.68 -7.89 -18.45
C ARG A 200 17.05 -7.08 -19.69
N THR A 201 17.31 -5.79 -19.50
CA THR A 201 17.84 -4.89 -20.54
C THR A 201 19.32 -4.64 -20.30
N ARG A 202 20.05 -4.17 -21.32
CA ARG A 202 21.48 -3.83 -21.22
C ARG A 202 21.76 -2.83 -20.09
N LEU A 203 20.88 -1.85 -19.91
CA LEU A 203 20.98 -0.86 -18.83
C LEU A 203 20.70 -1.48 -17.46
N GLY A 204 19.73 -2.40 -17.38
CA GLY A 204 19.46 -3.16 -16.16
C GLY A 204 20.65 -4.04 -15.76
N GLU A 205 21.27 -4.73 -16.71
CA GLU A 205 22.49 -5.53 -16.51
C GLU A 205 23.67 -4.67 -16.04
N ALA A 206 23.91 -3.52 -16.67
CA ALA A 206 24.95 -2.59 -16.22
C ALA A 206 24.71 -2.12 -14.77
N PHE A 207 23.47 -1.78 -14.44
CA PHE A 207 23.11 -1.38 -13.07
C PHE A 207 23.31 -2.52 -12.06
N ARG A 208 22.92 -3.75 -12.42
CA ARG A 208 23.13 -4.95 -11.59
C ARG A 208 24.61 -5.21 -11.35
N ARG A 209 25.44 -5.23 -12.40
CA ARG A 209 26.89 -5.46 -12.29
C ARG A 209 27.56 -4.49 -11.32
N GLY A 210 27.20 -3.19 -11.36
CA GLY A 210 27.73 -2.22 -10.41
C GLY A 210 27.35 -2.50 -8.94
N LYS A 211 26.13 -3.00 -8.70
CA LYS A 211 25.68 -3.39 -7.36
C LYS A 211 26.27 -4.72 -6.89
N GLU A 212 26.40 -5.70 -7.78
CA GLU A 212 27.06 -6.98 -7.53
C GLU A 212 28.52 -6.76 -7.16
N GLU A 213 29.23 -5.93 -7.92
CA GLU A 213 30.63 -5.60 -7.63
C GLU A 213 30.77 -4.87 -6.27
N THR A 214 29.85 -3.97 -5.94
CA THR A 214 29.80 -3.34 -4.61
C THR A 214 29.60 -4.37 -3.50
N ALA A 215 28.71 -5.34 -3.70
CA ALA A 215 28.46 -6.42 -2.75
C ALA A 215 29.66 -7.36 -2.61
N ARG A 216 30.32 -7.73 -3.73
CA ARG A 216 31.53 -8.56 -3.74
C ARG A 216 32.65 -7.90 -2.95
N ARG A 217 32.89 -6.60 -3.16
CA ARG A 217 33.88 -5.83 -2.40
C ARG A 217 33.55 -5.77 -0.90
N LEU A 218 32.28 -5.58 -0.56
CA LEU A 218 31.85 -5.56 0.85
C LEU A 218 32.15 -6.89 1.56
N VAL A 219 31.76 -8.02 0.95
CA VAL A 219 32.00 -9.36 1.50
C VAL A 219 33.50 -9.62 1.63
N ARG A 220 34.27 -9.37 0.56
CA ARG A 220 35.72 -9.59 0.58
C ARG A 220 36.46 -8.74 1.62
N LYS A 221 35.95 -7.54 1.91
CA LYS A 221 36.54 -6.63 2.88
C LYS A 221 36.21 -7.02 4.33
N ASN A 222 34.97 -7.44 4.58
CA ASN A 222 34.44 -7.53 5.96
C ASN A 222 34.28 -8.96 6.48
N ALA A 223 34.27 -9.98 5.61
CA ALA A 223 34.12 -11.37 5.99
C ALA A 223 35.45 -12.14 5.83
N PRO A 224 35.73 -13.13 6.70
CA PRO A 224 36.91 -13.99 6.58
C PRO A 224 37.02 -14.68 5.19
N PRO A 225 38.23 -14.80 4.60
CA PRO A 225 38.44 -15.41 3.29
C PRO A 225 37.86 -16.81 3.12
N GLU A 226 37.93 -17.65 4.15
CA GLU A 226 37.43 -19.02 4.17
C GLU A 226 35.91 -19.12 3.95
N TYR A 227 35.17 -18.03 4.15
CA TYR A 227 33.72 -18.00 3.98
C TYR A 227 33.27 -17.39 2.65
N HIS A 228 34.19 -16.88 1.82
CA HIS A 228 33.83 -16.17 0.59
C HIS A 228 33.04 -17.05 -0.38
N ASP A 229 33.42 -18.33 -0.51
CA ASP A 229 32.74 -19.26 -1.41
C ASP A 229 31.30 -19.56 -0.97
N MET A 230 31.05 -19.61 0.34
CA MET A 230 29.70 -19.79 0.91
C MET A 230 28.84 -18.52 0.81
N LEU A 231 29.46 -17.33 0.75
CA LEU A 231 28.76 -16.04 0.78
C LEU A 231 28.49 -15.45 -0.60
N LEU A 232 29.40 -15.63 -1.56
CA LEU A 232 29.38 -14.93 -2.85
C LEU A 232 28.50 -15.64 -3.90
N PRO A 233 27.36 -15.05 -4.31
CA PRO A 233 26.46 -15.67 -5.29
C PRO A 233 27.02 -15.66 -6.72
N ASP A 234 26.48 -16.58 -7.52
CA ASP A 234 26.67 -16.79 -8.96
C ASP A 234 25.45 -16.38 -9.82
N PHE A 235 24.31 -16.06 -9.18
CA PHE A 235 23.10 -15.58 -9.85
C PHE A 235 22.96 -14.05 -9.80
N PRO A 236 22.20 -13.42 -10.73
CA PRO A 236 22.07 -11.97 -10.78
C PRO A 236 21.39 -11.33 -9.57
N ILE A 237 21.84 -10.13 -9.19
CA ILE A 237 21.23 -9.39 -8.07
C ILE A 237 19.78 -8.99 -8.38
N GLY A 238 18.90 -9.14 -7.39
CA GLY A 238 17.47 -8.88 -7.52
C GLY A 238 16.65 -10.14 -7.77
N CYS A 239 17.26 -11.24 -8.21
CA CYS A 239 16.56 -12.52 -8.39
C CYS A 239 16.01 -13.07 -7.07
N LYS A 240 16.79 -12.95 -5.99
CA LYS A 240 16.33 -13.13 -4.59
C LYS A 240 16.21 -11.77 -3.89
N ARG A 241 15.45 -11.73 -2.80
CA ARG A 241 15.40 -10.54 -1.92
C ARG A 241 16.81 -10.19 -1.43
N ARG A 242 17.19 -8.93 -1.63
CA ARG A 242 18.48 -8.37 -1.20
C ARG A 242 18.53 -8.27 0.33
N ILE A 243 19.69 -8.59 0.90
CA ILE A 243 19.95 -8.45 2.33
C ILE A 243 20.82 -7.20 2.53
N PHE A 244 20.50 -6.38 3.52
CA PHE A 244 21.37 -5.30 3.97
C PHE A 244 22.16 -5.80 5.18
N ASP A 245 23.48 -5.59 5.15
CA ASP A 245 24.35 -6.02 6.24
C ASP A 245 23.99 -5.30 7.55
N THR A 246 23.77 -6.05 8.61
CA THR A 246 23.48 -5.54 9.96
C THR A 246 24.68 -5.67 10.91
N GLY A 247 25.89 -5.87 10.35
CA GLY A 247 27.09 -6.26 11.10
C GLY A 247 27.34 -7.77 11.06
N TYR A 248 26.65 -8.50 10.20
CA TYR A 248 26.77 -9.94 10.04
C TYR A 248 28.14 -10.32 9.49
N LEU A 249 28.61 -9.63 8.45
CA LEU A 249 29.90 -9.95 7.83
C LEU A 249 31.05 -9.82 8.83
N ALA A 250 31.02 -8.74 9.64
CA ALA A 250 31.99 -8.54 10.70
C ALA A 250 31.85 -9.58 11.83
N ALA A 251 30.61 -9.97 12.18
CA ALA A 251 30.38 -10.99 13.20
C ALA A 251 31.01 -12.34 12.81
N LEU A 252 31.00 -12.72 11.53
CA LEU A 252 31.62 -13.96 11.06
C LEU A 252 33.12 -14.06 11.37
N GLY A 253 33.82 -12.94 11.60
CA GLY A 253 35.23 -12.95 12.00
C GLY A 253 35.48 -13.27 13.47
N ARG A 254 34.45 -13.52 14.27
CA ARG A 254 34.61 -13.91 15.68
C ARG A 254 35.04 -15.37 15.80
N GLU A 255 35.95 -15.64 16.72
CA GLU A 255 36.48 -17.00 16.98
C GLU A 255 35.41 -18.01 17.41
N ASN A 256 34.30 -17.52 17.99
CA ASN A 256 33.20 -18.36 18.45
C ASN A 256 32.15 -18.67 17.37
N ILE A 257 32.37 -18.26 16.11
CA ILE A 257 31.46 -18.56 15.00
C ILE A 257 32.11 -19.53 14.01
N THR A 258 31.33 -20.53 13.59
CA THR A 258 31.64 -21.39 12.46
C THR A 258 30.51 -21.30 11.43
N LEU A 259 30.84 -20.83 10.23
CA LEU A 259 29.94 -20.89 9.08
C LEU A 259 30.24 -22.19 8.31
N THR A 260 29.22 -22.97 7.97
CA THR A 260 29.41 -24.23 7.25
C THR A 260 28.26 -24.53 6.30
N ASP A 261 28.56 -25.14 5.16
CA ASP A 261 27.62 -25.70 4.20
C ASP A 261 27.59 -27.24 4.24
N GLU A 262 28.16 -27.84 5.30
CA GLU A 262 28.15 -29.28 5.51
C GLU A 262 26.74 -29.87 5.43
N LYS A 263 26.65 -31.04 4.79
CA LYS A 263 25.39 -31.77 4.70
C LYS A 263 24.99 -32.26 6.09
N VAL A 264 23.84 -31.78 6.53
CA VAL A 264 23.20 -32.24 7.76
C VAL A 264 22.44 -33.53 7.49
N LEU A 265 22.76 -34.58 8.24
CA LEU A 265 22.17 -35.92 8.09
C LEU A 265 20.92 -36.07 8.97
N GLU A 266 21.03 -35.73 10.25
CA GLU A 266 19.93 -35.76 11.22
C GLU A 266 20.24 -34.87 12.42
N VAL A 267 19.20 -34.55 13.19
CA VAL A 267 19.31 -34.02 14.54
C VAL A 267 19.31 -35.19 15.52
N VAL A 268 20.27 -35.17 16.44
CA VAL A 268 20.46 -36.16 17.51
C VAL A 268 20.23 -35.49 18.88
N PRO A 269 20.05 -36.23 19.98
CA PRO A 269 19.80 -35.63 21.29
C PRO A 269 20.79 -34.54 21.70
N GLU A 270 22.08 -34.74 21.41
CA GLU A 270 23.20 -33.88 21.77
C GLU A 270 23.51 -32.75 20.75
N GLY A 271 22.82 -32.68 19.61
CA GLY A 271 23.06 -31.67 18.59
C GLY A 271 22.73 -32.10 17.16
N VAL A 272 23.61 -31.79 16.22
CA VAL A 272 23.39 -32.01 14.78
C VAL A 272 24.48 -32.89 14.20
N ARG A 273 24.08 -34.03 13.60
CA ARG A 273 25.00 -34.94 12.91
C ARG A 273 25.22 -34.48 11.48
N THR A 274 26.48 -34.26 11.13
CA THR A 274 26.96 -33.99 9.76
C THR A 274 27.77 -35.18 9.25
N GLU A 275 28.23 -35.11 8.01
CA GLU A 275 29.15 -36.12 7.44
C GLU A 275 30.51 -36.17 8.16
N LYS A 276 30.92 -35.10 8.86
CA LYS A 276 32.21 -35.03 9.56
C LYS A 276 32.15 -35.38 11.05
N GLY A 277 30.95 -35.47 11.62
CA GLY A 277 30.77 -35.76 13.04
C GLY A 277 29.55 -35.07 13.62
N ILE A 278 29.55 -34.90 14.94
CA ILE A 278 28.44 -34.27 15.66
C ILE A 278 28.84 -32.86 16.05
N VAL A 279 28.06 -31.88 15.60
CA VAL A 279 28.10 -30.51 16.11
C VAL A 279 27.22 -30.44 17.33
N LYS A 280 27.82 -30.33 18.52
CA LYS A 280 27.09 -30.19 19.79
C LYS A 280 26.23 -28.93 19.78
N ALA A 281 25.04 -29.02 20.35
CA ALA A 281 24.14 -27.89 20.50
C ALA A 281 23.35 -28.01 21.79
N ASP A 282 23.35 -26.95 22.59
CA ASP A 282 22.38 -26.75 23.66
C ASP A 282 21.06 -26.20 23.10
N ILE A 283 21.14 -25.39 22.03
CA ILE A 283 19.97 -24.70 21.45
C ILE A 283 20.05 -24.76 19.92
N ILE A 284 18.93 -25.06 19.28
CA ILE A 284 18.79 -24.97 17.82
C ILE A 284 17.90 -23.78 17.46
N ILE A 285 18.41 -22.85 16.67
CA ILE A 285 17.67 -21.72 16.11
C ILE A 285 17.34 -22.01 14.64
N SER A 286 16.06 -22.05 14.31
CA SER A 286 15.56 -22.20 12.93
C SER A 286 15.22 -20.82 12.33
N ALA A 287 16.06 -20.37 11.41
CA ALA A 287 15.87 -19.19 10.56
C ALA A 287 15.61 -19.58 9.09
N ASN A 288 14.91 -20.72 8.89
CA ASN A 288 14.64 -21.34 7.60
C ASN A 288 13.40 -20.78 6.86
N GLY A 289 12.76 -19.74 7.40
CA GLY A 289 11.73 -18.97 6.70
C GLY A 289 10.30 -19.44 6.95
N PHE A 290 9.43 -19.23 5.97
CA PHE A 290 7.98 -19.44 6.10
C PHE A 290 7.47 -20.37 4.98
N VAL A 291 6.28 -20.92 5.17
CA VAL A 291 5.50 -21.51 4.07
C VAL A 291 5.05 -20.36 3.16
N VAL A 292 5.43 -20.43 1.88
CA VAL A 292 5.19 -19.36 0.89
C VAL A 292 4.23 -19.81 -0.21
N ASN A 293 3.76 -18.86 -1.03
CA ASN A 293 2.72 -19.09 -2.05
C ASN A 293 1.38 -19.58 -1.48
N ASN A 294 1.17 -19.37 -0.17
CA ASN A 294 -0.09 -19.59 0.51
C ASN A 294 -0.59 -18.23 1.05
N PHE A 295 -1.52 -17.60 0.32
CA PHE A 295 -1.99 -16.24 0.61
C PHE A 295 -3.15 -16.16 1.62
N LEU A 296 -3.63 -17.31 2.08
CA LEU A 296 -4.79 -17.42 2.98
C LEU A 296 -4.49 -18.26 4.23
N GLY A 297 -3.23 -18.64 4.43
CA GLY A 297 -2.81 -19.47 5.54
C GLY A 297 -3.57 -20.80 5.55
N LYS A 298 -4.22 -21.12 6.67
CA LYS A 298 -4.98 -22.37 6.84
C LYS A 298 -6.48 -22.20 6.55
N MET A 299 -6.91 -21.01 6.12
CA MET A 299 -8.31 -20.71 5.89
C MET A 299 -8.79 -21.31 4.57
N GLU A 300 -9.87 -22.06 4.63
CA GLU A 300 -10.52 -22.62 3.45
C GLU A 300 -11.52 -21.60 2.87
N ILE A 301 -11.30 -21.12 1.64
CA ILE A 301 -12.18 -20.16 0.98
C ILE A 301 -12.84 -20.81 -0.23
N ARG A 302 -14.18 -20.77 -0.27
CA ARG A 302 -15.01 -21.31 -1.35
C ARG A 302 -15.85 -20.24 -2.02
N GLY A 303 -15.67 -20.06 -3.33
CA GLY A 303 -16.44 -19.14 -4.17
C GLY A 303 -17.75 -19.77 -4.65
N ARG A 304 -18.23 -19.30 -5.81
CA ARG A 304 -19.44 -19.86 -6.46
C ARG A 304 -19.27 -21.35 -6.75
N GLY A 305 -20.37 -22.09 -6.70
CA GLY A 305 -20.38 -23.53 -6.96
C GLY A 305 -19.56 -24.37 -5.96
N GLY A 306 -19.15 -23.79 -4.82
CA GLY A 306 -18.35 -24.48 -3.80
C GLY A 306 -16.88 -24.62 -4.15
N ARG A 307 -16.42 -24.02 -5.27
CA ARG A 307 -15.05 -24.09 -5.74
C ARG A 307 -14.08 -23.41 -4.77
N THR A 308 -13.02 -24.10 -4.39
CA THR A 308 -11.96 -23.57 -3.51
C THR A 308 -11.02 -22.62 -4.26
N ILE A 309 -10.34 -21.73 -3.52
CA ILE A 309 -9.29 -20.88 -4.11
C ILE A 309 -8.11 -21.70 -4.64
N GLN A 310 -7.81 -22.83 -4.02
CA GLN A 310 -6.75 -23.74 -4.47
C GLN A 310 -7.07 -24.31 -5.85
N GLU A 311 -8.29 -24.85 -6.04
CA GLU A 311 -8.78 -25.31 -7.35
C GLU A 311 -8.86 -24.18 -8.38
N HIS A 312 -9.10 -22.94 -7.94
CA HIS A 312 -9.05 -21.76 -8.81
C HIS A 312 -7.63 -21.50 -9.31
N TRP A 313 -6.65 -21.45 -8.42
CA TRP A 313 -5.26 -21.20 -8.78
C TRP A 313 -4.64 -22.33 -9.60
N GLU A 314 -5.04 -23.58 -9.37
CA GLU A 314 -4.63 -24.73 -10.18
C GLU A 314 -5.03 -24.58 -11.66
N GLU A 315 -6.19 -23.98 -11.97
CA GLU A 315 -6.60 -23.69 -13.36
C GLU A 315 -5.63 -22.75 -14.09
N TYR A 316 -4.99 -21.83 -13.36
CA TYR A 316 -4.02 -20.90 -13.93
C TYR A 316 -2.59 -21.45 -13.92
N GLY A 317 -2.31 -22.48 -13.11
CA GLY A 317 -0.98 -23.06 -12.90
C GLY A 317 -0.29 -22.56 -11.62
N GLY A 318 -0.93 -21.67 -10.86
CA GLY A 318 -0.44 -21.21 -9.56
C GLY A 318 -1.18 -19.97 -9.04
N PRO A 319 -0.81 -19.47 -7.84
CA PRO A 319 -1.47 -18.34 -7.22
C PRO A 319 -1.39 -17.06 -8.05
N GLU A 320 -2.54 -16.41 -8.23
CA GLU A 320 -2.74 -15.17 -8.98
C GLU A 320 -3.90 -14.36 -8.43
N ALA A 321 -3.92 -13.07 -8.75
CA ALA A 321 -5.07 -12.20 -8.50
C ALA A 321 -5.07 -10.99 -9.43
N TYR A 322 -6.23 -10.67 -9.99
CA TYR A 322 -6.41 -9.47 -10.78
C TYR A 322 -6.17 -8.23 -9.91
N ASN A 323 -5.29 -7.34 -10.38
CA ASN A 323 -4.79 -6.19 -9.64
C ASN A 323 -4.30 -6.56 -8.21
N CYS A 324 -3.75 -7.75 -8.06
CA CYS A 324 -3.27 -8.35 -6.81
C CYS A 324 -4.35 -8.51 -5.71
N SER A 325 -5.64 -8.47 -6.07
CA SER A 325 -6.74 -8.37 -5.09
C SER A 325 -7.99 -9.20 -5.41
N LEU A 326 -8.36 -9.40 -6.68
CA LEU A 326 -9.63 -10.00 -7.08
C LEU A 326 -9.45 -11.36 -7.78
N LEU A 327 -10.47 -12.20 -7.71
CA LEU A 327 -10.61 -13.47 -8.42
C LEU A 327 -12.01 -13.56 -9.06
N HIS A 328 -12.15 -14.14 -10.25
CA HIS A 328 -13.46 -14.49 -10.82
C HIS A 328 -14.11 -15.60 -9.99
N ASP A 329 -15.44 -15.63 -9.90
CA ASP A 329 -16.23 -16.55 -9.06
C ASP A 329 -16.04 -16.41 -7.55
N PHE A 330 -15.30 -15.39 -7.08
CA PHE A 330 -15.22 -14.98 -5.67
C PHE A 330 -15.82 -13.57 -5.48
N PRO A 331 -17.14 -13.42 -5.62
CA PRO A 331 -17.81 -12.12 -5.51
C PRO A 331 -17.59 -11.46 -4.16
N ASN A 332 -17.48 -10.13 -4.14
CA ASN A 332 -17.29 -9.34 -2.91
C ASN A 332 -16.10 -9.76 -2.02
N PHE A 333 -15.14 -10.53 -2.54
CA PHE A 333 -13.93 -10.96 -1.84
C PHE A 333 -12.71 -10.21 -2.35
N PHE A 334 -11.89 -9.71 -1.42
CA PHE A 334 -10.72 -8.89 -1.73
C PHE A 334 -9.52 -9.35 -0.89
N MET A 335 -8.40 -9.63 -1.54
CA MET A 335 -7.13 -9.89 -0.86
C MET A 335 -6.33 -8.59 -0.69
N LEU A 336 -5.89 -8.31 0.54
CA LEU A 336 -5.00 -7.20 0.89
C LEU A 336 -3.59 -7.77 1.01
N LEU A 337 -2.71 -7.46 0.05
CA LEU A 337 -1.44 -8.17 -0.18
C LEU A 337 -1.62 -9.59 -0.77
N GLY A 338 -2.50 -9.73 -1.76
CA GLY A 338 -2.70 -10.97 -2.50
C GLY A 338 -1.54 -11.33 -3.44
N PRO A 339 -1.72 -12.36 -4.28
CA PRO A 339 -0.73 -12.74 -5.30
C PRO A 339 -0.25 -11.58 -6.15
N ASN A 340 1.03 -11.62 -6.51
CA ASN A 340 1.74 -10.64 -7.33
C ASN A 340 1.79 -9.22 -6.74
N SER A 341 1.62 -9.06 -5.42
CA SER A 341 1.70 -7.74 -4.75
C SER A 341 3.11 -7.35 -4.28
N ALA A 342 4.06 -8.28 -4.18
CA ALA A 342 5.41 -8.00 -3.71
C ALA A 342 6.30 -7.44 -4.84
N THR A 343 7.13 -6.45 -4.61
CA THR A 343 7.84 -5.77 -5.72
C THR A 343 9.36 -5.87 -5.65
N GLY A 344 9.91 -6.32 -4.51
CA GLY A 344 11.35 -6.47 -4.29
C GLY A 344 12.15 -5.15 -4.21
N HIS A 345 11.57 -4.01 -4.62
CA HIS A 345 12.22 -2.70 -4.67
C HIS A 345 11.55 -1.62 -3.81
N THR A 346 10.28 -1.80 -3.43
CA THR A 346 9.46 -0.82 -2.71
C THR A 346 8.74 -1.44 -1.50
N SER A 347 7.83 -0.70 -0.86
CA SER A 347 7.20 -1.09 0.41
C SER A 347 5.93 -1.91 0.23
N CYS A 348 5.80 -3.01 0.98
CA CYS A 348 4.57 -3.78 1.05
C CYS A 348 3.39 -2.99 1.65
N ILE A 349 3.65 -1.97 2.48
CA ILE A 349 2.58 -1.12 3.03
C ILE A 349 1.90 -0.33 1.90
N MET A 350 2.66 0.12 0.90
CA MET A 350 2.09 0.78 -0.28
C MET A 350 1.22 -0.19 -1.09
N ALA A 351 1.67 -1.44 -1.27
CA ALA A 351 0.86 -2.46 -1.92
C ALA A 351 -0.45 -2.72 -1.17
N ILE A 352 -0.42 -2.81 0.17
CA ILE A 352 -1.61 -2.95 1.02
C ILE A 352 -2.56 -1.76 0.83
N GLU A 353 -2.04 -0.52 0.92
CA GLU A 353 -2.85 0.69 0.72
C GLU A 353 -3.46 0.77 -0.68
N ASN A 354 -2.74 0.30 -1.70
CA ASN A 354 -3.26 0.20 -3.06
C ASN A 354 -4.42 -0.82 -3.15
N SER A 355 -4.27 -2.02 -2.59
CA SER A 355 -5.35 -3.03 -2.56
C SER A 355 -6.59 -2.52 -1.82
N VAL A 356 -6.41 -1.86 -0.67
CA VAL A 356 -7.53 -1.26 0.09
C VAL A 356 -8.22 -0.17 -0.72
N ASN A 357 -7.46 0.75 -1.31
CA ASN A 357 -8.01 1.84 -2.11
C ASN A 357 -8.77 1.33 -3.35
N TYR A 358 -8.26 0.27 -3.97
CA TYR A 358 -8.90 -0.38 -5.11
C TYR A 358 -10.23 -1.01 -4.69
N ALA A 359 -10.21 -1.85 -3.64
CA ALA A 359 -11.40 -2.53 -3.14
C ALA A 359 -12.50 -1.54 -2.73
N LEU A 360 -12.16 -0.46 -2.00
CA LEU A 360 -13.14 0.55 -1.60
C LEU A 360 -13.79 1.27 -2.80
N ARG A 361 -13.02 1.52 -3.88
CA ARG A 361 -13.55 2.16 -5.09
C ARG A 361 -14.53 1.27 -5.84
N ILE A 362 -14.22 -0.01 -5.97
CA ILE A 362 -15.08 -0.96 -6.70
C ILE A 362 -16.28 -1.43 -5.87
N ILE A 363 -16.21 -1.34 -4.54
CA ILE A 363 -17.36 -1.58 -3.65
C ILE A 363 -18.31 -0.37 -3.62
N LYS A 364 -17.80 0.84 -3.86
CA LYS A 364 -18.61 2.08 -3.77
C LYS A 364 -19.94 2.01 -4.56
N PRO A 365 -20.00 1.56 -5.83
CA PRO A 365 -21.27 1.42 -6.53
C PRO A 365 -22.26 0.47 -5.84
N VAL A 366 -21.77 -0.60 -5.21
CA VAL A 366 -22.62 -1.52 -4.41
C VAL A 366 -23.18 -0.80 -3.19
N LEU A 367 -22.36 -0.01 -2.50
CA LEU A 367 -22.80 0.80 -1.35
C LEU A 367 -23.75 1.93 -1.73
N ASP A 368 -23.60 2.49 -2.93
CA ASP A 368 -24.47 3.53 -3.48
C ASP A 368 -25.81 2.96 -4.01
N GLY A 369 -25.99 1.63 -3.98
CA GLY A 369 -27.24 0.98 -4.36
C GLY A 369 -27.35 0.59 -5.83
N HIS A 370 -26.23 0.35 -6.51
CA HIS A 370 -26.21 -0.16 -7.89
C HIS A 370 -26.14 -1.69 -7.99
N GLY A 371 -26.25 -2.39 -6.86
CA GLY A 371 -26.27 -3.86 -6.79
C GLY A 371 -25.99 -4.35 -5.37
N THR A 372 -25.86 -5.66 -5.20
CA THR A 372 -25.40 -6.30 -3.94
C THR A 372 -24.06 -7.01 -4.11
N ILE A 373 -23.65 -7.23 -5.36
CA ILE A 373 -22.50 -8.02 -5.77
C ILE A 373 -21.63 -7.20 -6.71
N VAL A 374 -20.32 -7.18 -6.46
CA VAL A 374 -19.28 -6.84 -7.44
C VAL A 374 -18.41 -8.06 -7.71
N GLU A 375 -18.14 -8.33 -8.98
CA GLU A 375 -17.43 -9.53 -9.43
C GLU A 375 -16.56 -9.26 -10.65
N LEU A 376 -15.46 -9.99 -10.77
CA LEU A 376 -14.52 -9.92 -11.89
C LEU A 376 -14.95 -10.82 -13.05
N LYS A 377 -14.81 -10.34 -14.30
CA LYS A 377 -14.99 -11.16 -15.49
C LYS A 377 -13.85 -12.19 -15.64
N LYS A 378 -14.19 -13.45 -15.91
CA LYS A 378 -13.21 -14.53 -16.20
C LYS A 378 -12.21 -14.16 -17.29
N SER A 379 -12.67 -13.53 -18.37
CA SER A 379 -11.80 -13.09 -19.48
C SER A 379 -10.79 -12.02 -19.05
N ALA A 380 -11.18 -11.12 -18.15
CA ALA A 380 -10.31 -10.07 -17.61
C ALA A 380 -9.22 -10.66 -16.70
N GLU A 381 -9.57 -11.62 -15.84
CA GLU A 381 -8.60 -12.34 -15.02
C GLU A 381 -7.58 -13.08 -15.89
N LYS A 382 -8.06 -13.90 -16.84
CA LYS A 382 -7.19 -14.67 -17.74
C LYS A 382 -6.22 -13.78 -18.52
N SER A 383 -6.72 -12.67 -19.08
CA SER A 383 -5.88 -11.70 -19.79
C SER A 383 -4.84 -11.06 -18.85
N TYR A 384 -5.25 -10.69 -17.63
CA TYR A 384 -4.36 -10.09 -16.65
C TYR A 384 -3.25 -11.04 -16.21
N VAL A 385 -3.58 -12.28 -15.84
CA VAL A 385 -2.62 -13.31 -15.42
C VAL A 385 -1.58 -13.55 -16.50
N GLN A 386 -2.01 -13.71 -17.76
CA GLN A 386 -1.08 -13.91 -18.87
C GLN A 386 -0.12 -12.72 -19.04
N ARG A 387 -0.62 -11.48 -18.90
CA ARG A 387 0.22 -10.28 -18.97
C ARG A 387 1.24 -10.22 -17.84
N VAL A 388 0.85 -10.56 -16.61
CA VAL A 388 1.75 -10.58 -15.44
C VAL A 388 2.86 -11.60 -15.66
N GLN A 389 2.50 -12.86 -15.94
CA GLN A 389 3.47 -13.93 -16.12
C GLN A 389 4.41 -13.66 -17.32
N ASN A 390 3.88 -13.15 -18.44
CA ASN A 390 4.72 -12.74 -19.57
C ASN A 390 5.68 -11.60 -19.20
N ALA A 391 5.22 -10.57 -18.49
CA ALA A 391 6.08 -9.47 -18.06
C ALA A 391 7.20 -9.95 -17.13
N LEU A 392 6.92 -10.91 -16.24
CA LEU A 392 7.91 -11.47 -15.32
C LEU A 392 9.06 -12.19 -16.04
N THR A 393 8.83 -12.84 -17.18
CA THR A 393 9.90 -13.47 -18.00
C THR A 393 10.97 -12.47 -18.47
N ARG A 394 10.61 -11.19 -18.61
CA ARG A 394 11.50 -10.10 -19.03
C ARG A 394 12.26 -9.47 -17.87
N THR A 395 12.11 -10.02 -16.66
CA THR A 395 12.78 -9.56 -15.44
C THR A 395 13.70 -10.65 -14.89
N VAL A 396 14.59 -10.28 -13.97
CA VAL A 396 15.39 -11.25 -13.19
C VAL A 396 14.52 -12.23 -12.41
N PHE A 397 13.25 -11.93 -12.17
CA PHE A 397 12.31 -12.87 -11.54
C PHE A 397 11.83 -14.00 -12.45
N GLY A 398 12.18 -13.96 -13.74
CA GLY A 398 11.94 -15.05 -14.69
C GLY A 398 13.19 -15.89 -14.97
N GLU A 399 14.33 -15.58 -14.34
CA GLU A 399 15.54 -16.39 -14.46
C GLU A 399 15.49 -17.60 -13.52
N ASN A 400 16.28 -18.62 -13.85
CA ASN A 400 16.44 -19.83 -13.03
C ASN A 400 17.27 -19.52 -11.77
N CYS A 401 16.67 -18.85 -10.79
CA CYS A 401 17.20 -18.78 -9.43
C CYS A 401 16.19 -19.31 -8.43
N GLN A 402 16.64 -20.14 -7.49
CA GLN A 402 15.76 -20.64 -6.43
C GLN A 402 15.41 -19.51 -5.45
N SER A 403 14.24 -18.91 -5.64
CA SER A 403 13.68 -17.88 -4.77
C SER A 403 12.32 -18.31 -4.25
N TRP A 404 11.96 -17.86 -3.05
CA TRP A 404 10.62 -18.07 -2.49
C TRP A 404 9.50 -17.38 -3.30
N TYR A 405 9.87 -16.51 -4.25
CA TYR A 405 8.93 -15.90 -5.21
C TYR A 405 8.30 -16.91 -6.17
N GLN A 406 9.00 -18.00 -6.44
CA GLN A 406 8.65 -18.95 -7.49
C GLN A 406 8.22 -20.29 -6.90
N ARG A 407 7.30 -20.97 -7.59
CA ARG A 407 7.01 -22.40 -7.42
C ARG A 407 7.30 -23.09 -8.74
N GLY A 408 8.13 -24.13 -8.72
CA GLY A 408 8.37 -24.99 -9.87
C GLY A 408 7.62 -26.31 -9.71
N SER A 409 6.93 -26.74 -10.76
CA SER A 409 6.55 -28.14 -11.02
C SER A 409 6.73 -28.38 -12.51
N ASP A 410 7.28 -29.54 -12.89
CA ASP A 410 7.25 -30.03 -14.28
C ASP A 410 7.83 -29.09 -15.34
N GLY A 411 8.95 -28.43 -15.02
CA GLY A 411 9.68 -27.56 -15.96
C GLY A 411 9.05 -26.19 -16.22
N LYS A 412 7.92 -25.85 -15.56
CA LYS A 412 7.28 -24.53 -15.64
C LYS A 412 7.40 -23.79 -14.30
N THR A 413 8.08 -22.65 -14.32
CA THR A 413 8.24 -21.78 -13.15
C THR A 413 7.06 -20.81 -13.05
N TRP A 414 6.28 -20.90 -11.98
CA TRP A 414 5.22 -19.94 -11.66
C TRP A 414 5.68 -18.93 -10.63
N ASN A 415 5.45 -17.65 -10.86
CA ASN A 415 5.76 -16.61 -9.87
C ASN A 415 4.48 -15.93 -9.40
N GLY A 416 3.98 -16.38 -8.26
CA GLY A 416 2.77 -15.83 -7.63
C GLY A 416 3.06 -14.68 -6.67
N MET A 417 4.32 -14.30 -6.43
CA MET A 417 4.66 -13.28 -5.44
C MET A 417 4.90 -11.91 -6.05
N THR A 418 5.61 -11.82 -7.18
CA THR A 418 6.17 -10.55 -7.63
C THR A 418 5.30 -9.77 -8.60
N TYR A 419 5.25 -8.45 -8.42
CA TYR A 419 4.69 -7.49 -9.35
C TYR A 419 5.76 -7.06 -10.37
N PRO A 420 5.51 -7.21 -11.69
CA PRO A 420 6.54 -6.95 -12.72
C PRO A 420 6.73 -5.47 -13.09
N TRP A 421 5.89 -4.56 -12.56
CA TRP A 421 5.88 -3.13 -12.92
C TRP A 421 6.18 -2.23 -11.71
N SER A 422 6.16 -0.92 -11.94
CA SER A 422 6.33 0.10 -10.89
C SER A 422 5.21 0.06 -9.85
N GLN A 423 5.49 0.49 -8.62
CA GLN A 423 4.41 0.73 -7.66
C GLN A 423 3.56 1.93 -8.04
N PHE A 424 4.09 2.86 -8.83
CA PHE A 424 3.26 3.89 -9.46
C PHE A 424 2.20 3.28 -10.38
N HIS A 425 2.58 2.33 -11.24
CA HIS A 425 1.62 1.60 -12.08
C HIS A 425 0.58 0.88 -11.23
N TYR A 426 0.98 0.23 -10.12
CA TYR A 426 0.03 -0.42 -9.23
C TYR A 426 -0.95 0.58 -8.57
N TRP A 427 -0.42 1.72 -8.10
CA TRP A 427 -1.22 2.81 -7.55
C TRP A 427 -2.21 3.34 -8.59
N TYR A 428 -1.77 3.61 -9.81
CA TYR A 428 -2.61 4.13 -10.90
C TYR A 428 -3.76 3.17 -11.21
N ARG A 429 -3.45 1.88 -11.40
CA ARG A 429 -4.44 0.82 -11.63
C ARG A 429 -5.45 0.67 -10.49
N SER A 430 -5.00 0.93 -9.27
CA SER A 430 -5.82 0.88 -8.06
C SER A 430 -6.70 2.12 -7.91
N PHE A 431 -6.22 3.27 -8.36
CA PHE A 431 -6.95 4.54 -8.31
C PHE A 431 -7.98 4.65 -9.44
N PHE A 432 -7.68 4.10 -10.61
CA PHE A 432 -8.51 4.10 -11.82
C PHE A 432 -8.86 2.67 -12.24
N PRO A 433 -9.88 2.04 -11.60
CA PRO A 433 -10.33 0.71 -11.97
C PRO A 433 -10.77 0.59 -13.42
N SER A 434 -10.48 -0.54 -14.07
CA SER A 434 -11.08 -0.90 -15.35
C SER A 434 -12.52 -1.36 -15.12
N TRP A 435 -13.47 -0.43 -15.14
CA TRP A 435 -14.89 -0.73 -14.90
C TRP A 435 -15.48 -1.74 -15.89
N SER A 436 -14.95 -1.81 -17.11
CA SER A 436 -15.31 -2.81 -18.13
C SER A 436 -15.03 -4.25 -17.71
N ASP A 437 -14.09 -4.46 -16.78
CA ASP A 437 -13.64 -5.78 -16.34
C ASP A 437 -14.49 -6.30 -15.16
N LEU A 438 -15.33 -5.44 -14.59
CA LEU A 438 -16.17 -5.74 -13.45
C LEU A 438 -17.63 -5.94 -13.87
N GLN A 439 -18.37 -6.68 -13.06
CA GLN A 439 -19.81 -6.87 -13.18
C GLN A 439 -20.47 -6.56 -11.85
N TYR A 440 -21.55 -5.77 -11.90
CA TYR A 440 -22.40 -5.48 -10.76
C TYR A 440 -23.71 -6.24 -10.92
N ARG A 441 -24.12 -6.98 -9.89
CA ARG A 441 -25.34 -7.80 -9.91
C ARG A 441 -26.14 -7.63 -8.62
N GLY A 442 -27.41 -8.05 -8.68
CA GLY A 442 -28.34 -8.08 -7.55
C GLY A 442 -29.35 -6.94 -7.59
N GLN A 443 -30.60 -7.24 -7.22
CA GLN A 443 -31.62 -6.21 -7.06
C GLN A 443 -31.42 -5.49 -5.74
N VAL A 444 -31.29 -4.16 -5.81
CA VAL A 444 -31.44 -3.33 -4.62
C VAL A 444 -32.92 -3.34 -4.28
N LYS A 445 -33.31 -4.01 -3.19
CA LYS A 445 -34.62 -3.80 -2.59
C LYS A 445 -34.68 -2.32 -2.24
N THR A 446 -35.36 -1.53 -3.08
CA THR A 446 -35.70 -0.15 -2.78
C THR A 446 -36.55 -0.19 -1.52
N GLN A 447 -35.92 -0.01 -0.36
CA GLN A 447 -36.65 0.46 0.80
C GLN A 447 -37.21 1.81 0.35
N ARG A 448 -38.51 1.85 0.04
CA ARG A 448 -39.25 3.09 -0.17
C ARG A 448 -38.96 3.93 1.08
N ARG A 449 -37.99 4.84 0.99
CA ARG A 449 -37.92 5.97 1.90
C ARG A 449 -39.24 6.69 1.67
N SER A 450 -40.18 6.49 2.59
CA SER A 450 -41.34 7.35 2.70
C SER A 450 -40.79 8.77 2.74
N ARG A 451 -40.93 9.49 1.63
CA ARG A 451 -40.69 10.92 1.59
C ARG A 451 -41.73 11.51 2.54
N HIS A 452 -41.35 11.72 3.78
CA HIS A 452 -42.04 12.68 4.62
C HIS A 452 -41.71 14.04 4.00
N THR A 453 -42.57 14.47 3.09
CA THR A 453 -42.58 15.82 2.55
C THR A 453 -42.83 16.75 3.73
N LEU A 454 -41.76 17.31 4.30
CA LEU A 454 -41.86 18.50 5.13
C LEU A 454 -42.41 19.61 4.23
N LYS A 455 -43.72 19.86 4.33
CA LYS A 455 -44.33 21.08 3.82
C LYS A 455 -43.74 22.25 4.60
N LEU A 456 -42.67 22.84 4.08
CA LEU A 456 -42.26 24.19 4.42
C LEU A 456 -43.32 25.13 3.85
N VAL A 457 -44.17 25.67 4.72
CA VAL A 457 -45.09 26.76 4.40
C VAL A 457 -44.25 27.99 4.14
N PHE A 458 -44.05 28.33 2.87
CA PHE A 458 -43.42 29.59 2.45
C PHE A 458 -44.47 30.70 2.45
N LEU A 459 -44.16 31.81 3.14
CA LEU A 459 -44.98 33.03 3.18
C LEU A 459 -44.93 33.77 1.82
N PRO A 460 -46.04 34.32 1.30
CA PRO A 460 -46.15 34.80 -0.10
C PRO A 460 -45.57 36.20 -0.36
N SER A 461 -44.48 36.60 0.31
CA SER A 461 -44.01 38.00 0.30
C SER A 461 -42.68 38.26 -0.42
N VAL A 462 -42.11 37.27 -1.13
CA VAL A 462 -40.81 37.44 -1.83
C VAL A 462 -40.91 37.28 -3.35
N GLU A 463 -41.96 36.63 -3.88
CA GLU A 463 -42.18 36.45 -5.33
C GLU A 463 -42.47 37.76 -6.08
N ARG A 464 -43.14 38.72 -5.44
CA ARG A 464 -43.53 39.98 -6.09
C ARG A 464 -42.39 40.97 -6.39
N ARG A 465 -41.15 40.71 -5.96
CA ARG A 465 -39.98 41.57 -6.28
C ARG A 465 -39.06 41.01 -7.36
N LEU A 466 -39.22 39.75 -7.75
CA LEU A 466 -38.41 39.14 -8.81
C LEU A 466 -39.09 39.20 -10.19
N GLU A 467 -40.43 39.22 -10.23
CA GLU A 467 -41.19 39.32 -11.48
C GLU A 467 -41.03 40.68 -12.19
N SER A 468 -40.73 41.78 -11.47
CA SER A 468 -40.50 43.08 -12.10
C SER A 468 -39.11 43.23 -12.73
N PHE A 469 -38.19 42.31 -12.48
CA PHE A 469 -36.82 42.37 -13.01
C PHE A 469 -36.64 41.50 -14.27
N LEU A 470 -37.50 40.51 -14.46
CA LEU A 470 -37.41 39.53 -15.56
C LEU A 470 -38.32 39.83 -16.75
N ALA A 471 -39.09 40.92 -16.72
CA ALA A 471 -40.00 41.35 -17.79
C ALA A 471 -39.32 41.97 -19.04
N ASN A 472 -37.98 41.92 -19.18
CA ASN A 472 -37.25 42.59 -20.26
C ASN A 472 -36.48 41.66 -21.22
N VAL A 473 -36.84 40.38 -21.33
CA VAL A 473 -36.31 39.53 -22.41
C VAL A 473 -37.43 38.68 -23.01
N GLU A 474 -37.88 39.07 -24.20
CA GLU A 474 -38.79 38.28 -25.05
C GLU A 474 -38.07 37.02 -25.59
N VAL A 475 -38.76 35.87 -25.60
CA VAL A 475 -39.14 35.08 -26.79
C VAL A 475 -40.06 33.92 -26.36
N LEU A 476 -41.33 34.03 -26.80
CA LEU A 476 -42.43 33.10 -27.15
C LEU A 476 -42.62 31.68 -26.53
N PRO A 477 -43.89 31.22 -26.41
CA PRO A 477 -44.32 30.12 -25.52
C PRO A 477 -44.71 28.82 -26.22
N GLY A 478 -44.74 27.71 -25.47
CA GLY A 478 -45.32 26.45 -25.96
C GLY A 478 -45.50 25.36 -24.90
N ALA A 479 -46.78 25.15 -24.55
CA ALA A 479 -47.43 23.91 -24.06
C ALA A 479 -47.39 23.54 -22.55
N ALA A 480 -48.58 23.71 -21.97
CA ALA A 480 -49.10 23.26 -20.69
C ALA A 480 -49.19 21.72 -20.54
N TRP A 481 -49.21 21.24 -19.30
CA TRP A 481 -49.97 20.05 -18.88
C TRP A 481 -50.49 20.19 -17.45
N ASP A 482 -51.79 19.90 -17.32
CA ASP A 482 -52.69 20.13 -16.19
C ASP A 482 -52.54 19.21 -14.97
N ASP A 483 -53.06 19.74 -13.86
CA ASP A 483 -53.35 19.13 -12.57
C ASP A 483 -54.33 17.94 -12.61
N ALA A 484 -54.17 17.02 -11.65
CA ALA A 484 -55.31 16.33 -11.05
C ALA A 484 -55.00 15.86 -9.60
N HIS A 485 -55.69 16.49 -8.65
CA HIS A 485 -55.80 16.10 -7.25
C HIS A 485 -56.72 14.89 -7.03
N SER A 486 -56.45 14.06 -6.02
CA SER A 486 -57.51 13.52 -5.16
C SER A 486 -56.99 13.13 -3.77
N GLN A 487 -57.84 13.38 -2.77
CA GLN A 487 -57.59 13.36 -1.33
C GLN A 487 -57.94 11.99 -0.70
N ALA A 488 -57.25 11.61 0.39
CA ALA A 488 -57.82 10.76 1.43
C ALA A 488 -57.18 11.07 2.81
N ARG A 489 -58.03 11.19 3.83
CA ARG A 489 -57.72 11.56 5.23
C ARG A 489 -57.31 10.32 6.05
N VAL A 490 -56.45 10.50 7.06
CA VAL A 490 -56.20 9.51 8.13
C VAL A 490 -56.15 10.26 9.50
N PRO A 491 -56.66 9.70 10.61
CA PRO A 491 -56.87 10.41 11.88
C PRO A 491 -55.63 10.42 12.82
N GLN A 492 -55.59 11.40 13.73
CA GLN A 492 -54.61 11.55 14.83
C GLN A 492 -55.03 10.79 16.10
N ALA A 493 -54.05 10.18 16.80
CA ALA A 493 -53.94 9.93 18.27
C ALA A 493 -52.85 8.85 18.49
N ARG A 494 -52.00 8.77 19.53
CA ARG A 494 -51.64 9.51 20.75
C ARG A 494 -50.22 9.04 21.14
N VAL A 495 -49.44 9.90 21.79
CA VAL A 495 -48.14 9.61 22.42
C VAL A 495 -48.34 9.11 23.86
N PRO A 496 -47.46 8.24 24.38
CA PRO A 496 -47.10 8.30 25.80
C PRO A 496 -45.59 8.54 26.05
N GLN A 497 -45.32 9.60 26.83
CA GLN A 497 -44.16 9.79 27.74
C GLN A 497 -44.15 8.65 28.80
N ALA A 498 -43.11 8.26 29.54
CA ALA A 498 -41.70 8.62 29.77
C ALA A 498 -41.07 7.49 30.61
N MET A 499 -39.73 7.37 30.65
CA MET A 499 -38.98 7.08 31.89
C MET A 499 -37.48 7.37 31.68
N GLU A 500 -37.03 8.44 32.33
CA GLU A 500 -35.64 8.87 32.50
C GLU A 500 -35.08 8.25 33.79
N ASP A 501 -33.81 7.81 33.75
CA ASP A 501 -32.98 7.50 34.92
C ASP A 501 -31.94 8.64 35.09
N PRO A 502 -31.90 9.37 36.22
CA PRO A 502 -31.11 10.59 36.39
C PRO A 502 -29.73 10.41 37.07
N SER A 503 -29.01 9.30 36.88
CA SER A 503 -27.70 9.08 37.56
C SER A 503 -26.43 9.06 36.69
N ALA A 504 -26.45 9.48 35.43
CA ALA A 504 -25.22 9.62 34.62
C ALA A 504 -24.93 11.09 34.27
N ARG A 505 -24.07 11.76 35.05
CA ARG A 505 -23.57 13.10 34.71
C ARG A 505 -22.64 13.04 33.48
N PRO A 506 -22.85 13.84 32.42
CA PRO A 506 -21.80 14.15 31.47
C PRO A 506 -21.15 15.48 31.88
N ILE A 507 -19.95 15.42 32.45
CA ILE A 507 -19.08 16.61 32.62
C ILE A 507 -17.99 16.54 31.55
N HIS A 508 -18.19 17.24 30.44
CA HIS A 508 -17.07 17.76 29.67
C HIS A 508 -17.21 19.27 29.63
N SER A 509 -16.58 19.93 30.61
CA SER A 509 -16.43 21.38 30.52
C SER A 509 -15.53 21.72 29.31
N PRO A 510 -15.76 22.85 28.63
CA PRO A 510 -14.95 23.28 27.47
C PRO A 510 -13.44 23.31 27.76
N GLN A 511 -13.07 23.55 29.01
CA GLN A 511 -11.68 23.53 29.50
C GLN A 511 -11.01 22.17 29.33
N HIS A 512 -11.76 21.07 29.43
CA HIS A 512 -11.23 19.71 29.24
C HIS A 512 -10.93 19.38 27.77
N LEU A 513 -11.70 19.96 26.83
CA LEU A 513 -11.46 19.82 25.40
C LEU A 513 -10.30 20.71 24.93
N CYS A 514 -10.15 21.90 25.49
CA CYS A 514 -8.98 22.77 25.25
C CYS A 514 -7.67 22.10 25.66
N ALA A 515 -7.66 21.28 26.72
CA ALA A 515 -6.49 20.52 27.16
C ALA A 515 -6.13 19.33 26.24
N ILE A 516 -7.11 18.71 25.59
CA ILE A 516 -6.88 17.58 24.66
C ILE A 516 -6.33 18.06 23.32
N TYR A 517 -6.67 19.28 22.90
CA TYR A 517 -6.32 19.86 21.60
C TYR A 517 -5.34 21.05 21.67
N ASP A 518 -4.87 21.40 22.87
CA ASP A 518 -3.87 22.45 23.13
C ASP A 518 -4.28 23.84 22.60
N ILE A 519 -5.51 24.28 22.93
CA ILE A 519 -6.09 25.56 22.49
C ILE A 519 -6.22 26.51 23.70
N PRO A 520 -5.78 27.79 23.61
CA PRO A 520 -5.87 28.76 24.71
C PRO A 520 -7.34 29.03 25.11
N PRO A 521 -7.70 28.97 26.42
CA PRO A 521 -9.08 29.16 26.89
C PRO A 521 -9.71 30.51 26.52
N SER A 522 -8.90 31.52 26.21
CA SER A 522 -9.33 32.88 25.84
C SER A 522 -9.95 32.99 24.44
N THR A 523 -9.97 31.92 23.64
CA THR A 523 -10.53 31.91 22.28
C THR A 523 -12.00 31.50 22.19
N LEU A 524 -12.63 31.11 23.31
CA LEU A 524 -14.04 30.73 23.34
C LEU A 524 -14.91 31.92 23.73
N SER A 525 -15.53 32.58 22.74
CA SER A 525 -16.57 33.59 22.96
C SER A 525 -17.87 32.93 23.48
N PRO A 526 -18.61 33.55 24.42
CA PRO A 526 -19.81 32.93 25.03
C PRO A 526 -21.00 32.76 24.07
N THR A 527 -20.93 33.26 22.84
CA THR A 527 -22.08 33.33 21.91
C THR A 527 -22.17 32.18 20.90
N LEU A 528 -21.36 31.12 21.03
CA LEU A 528 -21.42 29.95 20.15
C LEU A 528 -21.88 28.69 20.89
N TYR A 529 -23.17 28.59 21.16
CA TYR A 529 -23.87 27.30 21.20
C TYR A 529 -25.24 27.49 20.50
N PRO A 530 -25.63 26.57 19.59
CA PRO A 530 -25.45 25.14 19.75
C PRO A 530 -24.75 24.45 18.56
N LEU A 531 -23.52 23.96 18.77
CA LEU A 531 -22.96 22.86 17.96
C LEU A 531 -22.50 21.77 18.93
N THR A 532 -22.93 20.53 18.68
CA THR A 532 -22.54 19.41 19.54
C THR A 532 -21.08 19.02 19.27
N ALA A 533 -20.42 18.34 20.22
CA ALA A 533 -19.04 17.86 20.06
C ALA A 533 -18.85 16.98 18.79
N ARG A 534 -19.94 16.35 18.33
CA ARG A 534 -20.01 15.61 17.08
C ARG A 534 -19.89 16.51 15.85
N ASP A 535 -20.55 17.67 15.87
CA ASP A 535 -20.54 18.62 14.75
C ASP A 535 -19.18 19.29 14.61
N LEU A 536 -18.52 19.62 15.74
CA LEU A 536 -17.16 20.15 15.74
C LEU A 536 -16.15 19.11 15.23
N GLY A 537 -16.32 17.83 15.59
CA GLY A 537 -15.52 16.72 15.09
C GLY A 537 -15.68 16.50 13.58
N GLU A 538 -16.92 16.58 13.06
CA GLU A 538 -17.20 16.44 11.62
C GLU A 538 -16.64 17.64 10.83
N LEU A 539 -16.71 18.85 11.39
CA LEU A 539 -16.19 20.07 10.77
C LEU A 539 -14.66 20.06 10.68
N LEU A 540 -13.97 19.64 11.75
CA LEU A 540 -12.51 19.47 11.75
C LEU A 540 -12.04 18.36 10.80
N ARG A 541 -12.80 17.26 10.72
CA ARG A 541 -12.58 16.17 9.76
C ARG A 541 -12.74 16.64 8.31
N ARG A 542 -13.77 17.44 8.01
CA ARG A 542 -13.99 18.04 6.68
C ARG A 542 -12.90 19.04 6.33
N ARG A 543 -12.44 19.85 7.28
CA ARG A 543 -11.34 20.81 7.11
C ARG A 543 -10.00 20.11 6.83
N TYR A 544 -9.75 18.98 7.48
CA TYR A 544 -8.58 18.11 7.23
C TYR A 544 -8.65 17.46 5.83
N LEU A 545 -9.80 16.95 5.42
CA LEU A 545 -9.99 16.36 4.09
C LEU A 545 -9.91 17.38 2.96
N ALA A 546 -10.40 18.61 3.16
CA ALA A 546 -10.32 19.70 2.19
C ALA A 546 -8.87 20.19 1.96
N ARG A 547 -8.08 20.35 3.04
CA ARG A 547 -6.64 20.67 2.92
C ARG A 547 -5.84 19.56 2.22
N ARG A 548 -6.25 18.30 2.39
CA ARG A 548 -5.65 17.15 1.72
C ARG A 548 -5.95 17.13 0.22
N ARG A 549 -7.19 17.42 -0.19
CA ARG A 549 -7.58 17.52 -1.61
C ARG A 549 -6.86 18.65 -2.35
N LEU A 550 -6.60 19.78 -1.68
CA LEU A 550 -5.84 20.89 -2.28
C LEU A 550 -4.37 20.52 -2.54
N ALA A 551 -3.75 19.77 -1.62
CA ALA A 551 -2.39 19.25 -1.81
C ALA A 551 -2.34 18.17 -2.90
N ASP A 552 -3.36 17.32 -3.00
CA ASP A 552 -3.50 16.33 -4.07
C ASP A 552 -3.64 17.00 -5.45
N LEU A 553 -4.42 18.09 -5.57
CA LEU A 553 -4.59 18.88 -6.80
C LEU A 553 -3.32 19.62 -7.23
N GLN A 554 -2.58 20.22 -6.29
CA GLN A 554 -1.30 20.88 -6.56
C GLN A 554 -0.23 19.87 -7.02
N LEU A 555 -0.23 18.66 -6.45
CA LEU A 555 0.62 17.56 -6.92
C LEU A 555 0.21 17.09 -8.32
N ILE A 556 -1.09 16.89 -8.58
CA ILE A 556 -1.59 16.49 -9.90
C ILE A 556 -1.17 17.51 -10.97
N LEU A 557 -1.17 18.81 -10.67
CA LEU A 557 -0.70 19.86 -11.58
C LEU A 557 0.82 19.86 -11.79
N LEU A 558 1.61 19.59 -10.75
CA LEU A 558 3.08 19.39 -10.85
C LEU A 558 3.45 18.11 -11.61
N PHE A 559 2.68 17.04 -11.44
CA PHE A 559 2.83 15.78 -12.16
C PHE A 559 2.34 15.90 -13.62
N ALA A 560 1.23 16.61 -13.87
CA ALA A 560 0.71 16.85 -15.21
C ALA A 560 1.65 17.74 -16.04
N THR A 561 2.35 18.70 -15.42
CA THR A 561 3.35 19.53 -16.12
C THR A 561 4.67 18.79 -16.35
N ALA A 562 5.08 17.88 -15.46
CA ALA A 562 6.26 17.02 -15.66
C ALA A 562 6.01 15.89 -16.68
N HIS A 563 4.76 15.41 -16.81
CA HIS A 563 4.36 14.30 -17.70
C HIS A 563 3.47 14.69 -18.89
N ALA A 564 3.22 15.98 -19.15
CA ALA A 564 2.55 16.42 -20.38
C ALA A 564 3.29 15.95 -21.66
N TYR A 565 4.58 15.58 -21.53
CA TYR A 565 5.35 14.94 -22.60
C TYR A 565 5.08 13.43 -22.77
N ASP A 566 4.64 12.72 -21.72
CA ASP A 566 4.37 11.28 -21.74
C ASP A 566 2.94 10.93 -22.21
N PHE A 567 1.99 11.85 -22.03
CA PHE A 567 0.58 11.62 -22.39
C PHE A 567 0.37 11.53 -23.91
N ALA A 568 1.16 12.25 -24.70
CA ALA A 568 1.05 12.24 -26.16
C ALA A 568 1.67 11.00 -26.83
N ALA A 569 2.58 10.29 -26.14
CA ALA A 569 3.24 9.09 -26.69
C ALA A 569 2.52 7.79 -26.29
N ALA A 570 1.96 7.71 -25.08
CA ALA A 570 1.24 6.51 -24.61
C ALA A 570 -0.21 6.42 -25.11
N ALA A 571 -0.80 7.54 -25.56
CA ALA A 571 -2.16 7.57 -26.11
C ALA A 571 -2.25 7.10 -27.58
N ALA A 572 -1.12 6.85 -28.25
CA ALA A 572 -1.10 6.37 -29.63
C ALA A 572 -1.00 4.82 -29.66
N ALA A 573 -2.16 4.17 -29.57
CA ALA A 573 -2.44 2.75 -29.84
C ALA A 573 -1.86 1.67 -28.86
N PRO A 574 -2.65 0.63 -28.53
CA PRO A 574 -2.22 -0.47 -27.68
C PRO A 574 -1.27 -1.41 -28.45
N GLY A 575 0.04 -1.31 -28.21
CA GLY A 575 1.02 -2.23 -28.79
C GLY A 575 2.49 -1.81 -28.65
N ASP A 576 2.78 -0.51 -28.57
CA ASP A 576 4.15 0.01 -28.61
C ASP A 576 4.65 0.47 -27.23
N TYR A 577 4.97 -0.51 -26.38
CA TYR A 577 5.73 -0.28 -25.14
C TYR A 577 7.21 -0.52 -25.42
N ASP A 578 7.99 0.56 -25.59
CA ASP A 578 9.45 0.49 -25.72
C ASP A 578 10.13 0.67 -24.33
N PRO A 579 10.66 -0.41 -23.73
CA PRO A 579 11.29 -0.38 -22.42
C PRO A 579 12.61 0.41 -22.41
N ASP A 580 13.34 0.45 -23.53
CA ASP A 580 14.65 1.11 -23.59
C ASP A 580 14.49 2.64 -23.56
N ARG A 581 13.42 3.15 -24.19
CA ARG A 581 13.05 4.57 -24.15
C ARG A 581 12.60 5.02 -22.75
N MET A 582 11.88 4.17 -22.03
CA MET A 582 11.51 4.41 -20.62
C MET A 582 12.72 4.44 -19.69
N VAL A 583 13.66 3.50 -19.86
CA VAL A 583 14.88 3.46 -19.04
C VAL A 583 15.78 4.67 -19.33
N GLU A 584 15.92 5.08 -20.60
CA GLU A 584 16.68 6.29 -20.97
C GLU A 584 16.06 7.56 -20.35
N LEU A 585 14.72 7.66 -20.33
CA LEU A 585 14.00 8.78 -19.74
C LEU A 585 14.13 8.80 -18.22
N CYS A 586 13.96 7.66 -17.54
CA CYS A 586 14.17 7.55 -16.09
C CYS A 586 15.62 7.85 -15.67
N VAL A 587 16.61 7.47 -16.49
CA VAL A 587 18.02 7.81 -16.28
C VAL A 587 18.25 9.32 -16.36
N LYS A 588 17.66 9.99 -17.36
CA LYS A 588 17.76 11.44 -17.52
C LYS A 588 17.07 12.21 -16.39
N THR A 589 15.86 11.80 -16.01
CA THR A 589 15.10 12.45 -14.92
C THR A 589 15.73 12.17 -13.54
N GLY A 590 16.20 10.94 -13.31
CA GLY A 590 16.90 10.56 -12.07
C GLY A 590 18.26 11.23 -11.90
N ALA A 591 19.04 11.38 -12.98
CA ALA A 591 20.30 12.13 -12.96
C ALA A 591 20.06 13.62 -12.72
N MET A 592 19.02 14.20 -13.33
CA MET A 592 18.65 15.60 -13.15
C MET A 592 18.19 15.92 -11.71
N VAL A 593 17.50 15.00 -11.04
CA VAL A 593 17.12 15.12 -9.63
C VAL A 593 18.31 14.89 -8.68
N HIS A 594 19.23 13.99 -9.04
CA HIS A 594 20.46 13.75 -8.29
C HIS A 594 21.38 14.98 -8.31
N ASP A 595 21.56 15.61 -9.47
CA ASP A 595 22.34 16.85 -9.61
C ASP A 595 21.66 18.06 -8.94
N PHE A 596 20.32 18.09 -8.93
CA PHE A 596 19.54 19.10 -8.21
C PHE A 596 19.66 18.94 -6.68
N ALA A 597 19.68 17.71 -6.17
CA ALA A 597 19.87 17.45 -4.74
C ALA A 597 21.30 17.75 -4.24
N ALA A 598 22.28 17.78 -5.15
CA ALA A 598 23.67 18.15 -4.85
C ALA A 598 23.91 19.67 -4.78
N GLY A 599 23.00 20.50 -5.32
CA GLY A 599 23.06 21.96 -5.25
C GLY A 599 22.08 22.52 -4.21
N GLY A 600 22.60 23.20 -3.18
CA GLY A 600 21.82 23.66 -2.02
C GLY A 600 20.59 24.55 -2.33
N ALA A 601 19.62 24.42 -1.43
CA ALA A 601 18.39 25.18 -1.17
C ALA A 601 17.96 26.28 -2.17
N MET A 602 16.84 26.07 -2.86
CA MET A 602 15.97 27.14 -3.37
C MET A 602 14.48 26.80 -3.17
N THR A 603 13.68 27.84 -2.91
CA THR A 603 12.22 27.79 -2.70
C THR A 603 11.45 27.46 -3.99
N GLY A 604 10.28 26.82 -3.86
CA GLY A 604 9.48 26.24 -4.95
C GLY A 604 9.14 27.14 -6.16
N CYS A 605 9.09 28.47 -6.01
CA CYS A 605 8.92 29.38 -7.15
C CYS A 605 10.12 29.42 -8.11
N ALA A 606 11.35 29.26 -7.60
CA ALA A 606 12.55 29.31 -8.44
C ALA A 606 12.70 28.07 -9.34
N VAL A 607 12.08 26.94 -8.94
CA VAL A 607 12.09 25.68 -9.70
C VAL A 607 11.23 25.80 -10.96
N GLY A 608 10.08 26.48 -10.88
CA GLY A 608 9.19 26.72 -12.02
C GLY A 608 9.82 27.60 -13.09
N ASP A 609 10.44 28.71 -12.68
CA ASP A 609 11.10 29.65 -13.59
C ASP A 609 12.36 29.07 -14.25
N PHE A 610 13.12 28.24 -13.52
CA PHE A 610 14.30 27.56 -14.06
C PHE A 610 13.91 26.51 -15.12
N MET A 611 12.86 25.73 -14.88
CA MET A 611 12.32 24.76 -15.84
C MET A 611 11.76 25.46 -17.10
N ALA A 612 11.00 26.54 -16.93
CA ALA A 612 10.41 27.31 -18.03
C ALA A 612 11.46 27.95 -18.96
N LYS A 613 12.54 28.51 -18.39
CA LYS A 613 13.65 29.08 -19.18
C LYS A 613 14.48 28.04 -19.95
N ARG A 614 14.52 26.78 -19.50
CA ARG A 614 15.32 25.72 -20.13
C ARG A 614 14.53 24.95 -21.20
N LEU A 615 13.23 24.75 -20.99
CA LEU A 615 12.33 24.06 -21.93
C LEU A 615 12.05 24.91 -23.19
N SER A 616 11.94 26.23 -23.06
CA SER A 616 11.73 27.16 -24.18
C SER A 616 12.89 27.25 -25.18
N ARG A 617 14.10 26.79 -24.82
CA ARG A 617 15.31 26.89 -25.67
C ARG A 617 15.61 25.62 -26.47
N GLY A 618 14.94 24.50 -26.19
CA GLY A 618 15.23 23.19 -26.76
C GLY A 618 14.99 23.09 -28.27
N ARG A 619 16.04 22.82 -29.05
CA ARG A 619 15.96 22.56 -30.51
C ARG A 619 15.02 21.40 -30.87
N ALA A 620 14.77 20.47 -29.95
CA ALA A 620 13.84 19.34 -30.12
C ALA A 620 12.36 19.77 -30.14
N VAL A 621 11.98 20.72 -29.29
CA VAL A 621 10.61 21.27 -29.19
C VAL A 621 10.24 21.99 -30.49
N ARG A 622 11.17 22.76 -31.06
CA ARG A 622 10.99 23.46 -32.34
C ARG A 622 10.89 22.54 -33.57
N ARG A 623 11.46 21.32 -33.51
CA ARG A 623 11.32 20.31 -34.58
C ARG A 623 10.00 19.56 -34.48
N LEU A 624 9.55 19.25 -33.26
CA LEU A 624 8.27 18.58 -33.01
C LEU A 624 7.09 19.49 -33.39
N ALA A 625 7.13 20.77 -33.01
CA ALA A 625 6.13 21.77 -33.43
C ALA A 625 6.06 21.96 -34.95
N ARG A 626 7.20 21.79 -35.65
CA ARG A 626 7.23 21.81 -37.12
C ARG A 626 6.59 20.55 -37.73
N ARG A 627 6.84 19.36 -37.17
CA ARG A 627 6.28 18.08 -37.63
C ARG A 627 4.76 18.00 -37.44
N VAL A 628 4.25 18.44 -36.29
CA VAL A 628 2.81 18.48 -36.00
C VAL A 628 2.08 19.45 -36.95
N ARG A 629 2.74 20.53 -37.38
CA ARG A 629 2.22 21.47 -38.40
C ARG A 629 2.06 20.83 -39.78
N THR A 630 2.97 19.92 -40.15
CA THR A 630 2.97 19.26 -41.46
C THR A 630 1.99 18.08 -41.50
N ASP A 631 1.91 17.29 -40.42
CA ASP A 631 1.15 16.04 -40.41
C ASP A 631 -0.36 16.22 -40.20
N TYR A 632 -0.81 17.38 -39.67
CA TYR A 632 -2.23 17.60 -39.30
C TYR A 632 -2.90 18.79 -40.00
N GLY A 633 -2.25 19.45 -40.95
CA GLY A 633 -2.91 20.45 -41.82
C GLY A 633 -3.56 21.65 -41.11
N LEU A 634 -3.17 21.97 -39.87
CA LEU A 634 -3.76 23.07 -39.10
C LEU A 634 -3.19 24.43 -39.55
N ARG A 635 -4.00 25.20 -40.30
CA ARG A 635 -3.75 26.62 -40.54
C ARG A 635 -4.35 27.45 -39.40
N PHE A 636 -3.49 27.96 -38.52
CA PHE A 636 -3.83 29.10 -37.67
C PHE A 636 -3.21 30.37 -38.28
N SER A 637 -4.00 31.44 -38.39
CA SER A 637 -3.52 32.75 -38.85
C SER A 637 -2.38 33.23 -37.96
N ASN A 638 -1.31 33.75 -38.57
CA ASN A 638 0.00 34.02 -37.96
C ASN A 638 0.04 35.20 -36.98
N GLU A 639 -1.07 35.60 -36.37
CA GLU A 639 -1.08 36.70 -35.40
C GLU A 639 -1.63 36.19 -34.06
N LEU A 640 -0.76 36.24 -33.03
CA LEU A 640 -0.94 35.88 -31.61
C LEU A 640 -0.35 34.52 -31.20
N GLY A 641 0.93 34.54 -30.83
CA GLY A 641 1.70 33.39 -30.32
C GLY A 641 1.51 33.08 -28.82
N ASP A 642 1.90 31.85 -28.44
CA ASP A 642 2.24 31.26 -27.11
C ASP A 642 1.44 31.57 -25.83
N ARG A 643 0.52 32.55 -25.81
CA ARG A 643 -0.33 32.87 -24.64
C ARG A 643 -1.62 32.05 -24.59
N CYS A 644 -2.15 31.62 -25.73
CA CYS A 644 -3.49 31.05 -25.83
C CYS A 644 -3.64 29.68 -25.11
N LEU A 645 -2.59 28.87 -25.04
CA LEU A 645 -2.62 27.58 -24.32
C LEU A 645 -2.66 27.77 -22.79
N TRP A 646 -1.99 28.82 -22.29
CA TRP A 646 -1.95 29.14 -20.86
C TRP A 646 -3.22 29.83 -20.38
N ASP A 647 -3.82 30.68 -21.21
CA ASP A 647 -5.11 31.31 -20.93
C ASP A 647 -6.26 30.29 -20.92
N HIS A 648 -6.17 29.21 -21.71
CA HIS A 648 -7.13 28.10 -21.67
C HIS A 648 -7.04 27.26 -20.39
N LEU A 649 -5.81 27.08 -19.86
CA LEU A 649 -5.57 26.38 -18.59
C LEU A 649 -5.97 27.24 -17.38
N ASP A 650 -5.77 28.56 -17.44
CA ASP A 650 -6.25 29.50 -16.41
C ASP A 650 -7.79 29.63 -16.43
N GLY A 651 -8.40 29.54 -17.62
CA GLY A 651 -9.86 29.42 -17.78
C GLY A 651 -10.43 28.15 -17.14
N LEU A 652 -9.81 26.99 -17.40
CA LEU A 652 -10.17 25.71 -16.78
C LEU A 652 -10.00 25.73 -15.25
N TRP A 653 -8.94 26.38 -14.75
CA TRP A 653 -8.72 26.61 -13.32
C TRP A 653 -9.83 27.46 -12.69
N ARG A 654 -10.28 28.53 -13.36
CA ARG A 654 -11.36 29.39 -12.87
C ARG A 654 -12.74 28.73 -12.90
N VAL A 655 -12.98 27.83 -13.86
CA VAL A 655 -14.24 27.05 -13.95
C VAL A 655 -14.30 25.99 -12.85
N LEU A 656 -13.21 25.26 -12.60
CA LEU A 656 -13.12 24.25 -11.54
C LEU A 656 -13.24 24.85 -10.12
N VAL A 657 -12.75 26.07 -9.92
CA VAL A 657 -12.90 26.80 -8.64
C VAL A 657 -14.32 27.40 -8.49
N ARG A 658 -15.02 27.72 -9.58
CA ARG A 658 -16.40 28.23 -9.53
C ARG A 658 -17.45 27.16 -9.24
N GLU A 659 -17.28 25.90 -9.67
CA GLU A 659 -18.27 24.86 -9.41
C GLU A 659 -18.31 24.37 -7.95
N GLU A 660 -17.21 24.43 -7.19
CA GLU A 660 -17.19 24.10 -5.76
C GLU A 660 -17.66 25.23 -4.82
N THR A 661 -18.00 26.43 -5.33
CA THR A 661 -18.48 27.57 -4.51
C THR A 661 -20.01 27.71 -4.43
N SER A 662 -20.77 26.73 -4.89
CA SER A 662 -22.24 26.69 -4.75
C SER A 662 -22.73 26.16 -3.39
N LEU A 663 -21.95 26.37 -2.32
CA LEU A 663 -22.37 26.15 -0.94
C LEU A 663 -22.90 27.47 -0.34
N ASP A 664 -24.19 27.47 -0.03
CA ASP A 664 -25.01 28.51 0.61
C ASP A 664 -24.30 29.76 1.18
N PHE A 665 -24.68 30.90 0.63
CA PHE A 665 -24.19 32.25 0.93
C PHE A 665 -24.42 32.71 2.40
N ASN A 666 -25.17 31.95 3.20
CA ASN A 666 -25.52 32.32 4.58
C ASN A 666 -24.51 31.85 5.66
N HIS A 667 -23.49 31.05 5.32
CA HIS A 667 -22.45 30.64 6.29
C HIS A 667 -21.19 31.51 6.27
N TRP A 668 -21.09 32.47 5.34
CA TRP A 668 -19.90 33.32 5.21
C TRP A 668 -19.79 34.44 6.26
N GLN A 669 -20.88 34.80 6.94
CA GLN A 669 -20.88 35.82 8.01
C GLN A 669 -20.37 35.31 9.37
N LEU A 670 -20.24 33.99 9.57
CA LEU A 670 -19.69 33.38 10.78
C LEU A 670 -18.16 33.13 10.71
N ILE A 671 -17.52 33.47 9.59
CA ILE A 671 -16.06 33.33 9.37
C ILE A 671 -15.32 34.66 9.61
N LYS A 672 -16.05 35.77 9.87
CA LYS A 672 -15.47 37.09 10.17
C LYS A 672 -15.54 37.52 11.64
N LEU A 673 -16.07 36.67 12.52
CA LEU A 673 -15.93 36.72 13.99
C LEU A 673 -15.13 35.48 14.41
#